data_AF-A0A7V5VJQ2-F1
#
_entry.id   AF-A0A7V5VJQ2-F1
#
_cell.length_a   1.000
_cell.length_b   1.000
_cell.length_c   1.000
_cell.angle_alpha   90.00
_cell.angle_beta   90.00
_cell.angle_gamma   90.00
#
_symmetry.space_group_name_H-M   'P 1'
#
loop_
_entity.id
_entity.type
_entity.pdbx_description
1 polymer ?
#
loop_
_entity_poly.entity_id
_entity_poly.type
_entity_poly.pdbx_seq_one_letter_code
_entity_poly.pdbx_strand_id
1 'polypeptide(L)'
;MARVLIVTTYDNGAAKSDLRAMLDTLGIEHDTLVVFSGSSYRAQLHPIAGVSAPIDPASGAMRTLMQRYQAVFVVPHQDANSSFNGFDPTLNTWMLNWNASNDPPVFHFGQPITTARTGLLPSPPDDFPIIKGDTANVANTMWRWESGVFTRLSGLRNRIGTRVRFVREQLTVYARAYNYFFNASNDCAAYLIDTTKPGEGSAWERLIVPDFPDQARLAVSPTNTAPVFGLRYRNHYFLPALVMTETAPLTMARVLAGYHGNSLIWALYALKLAEVAPVRRVPLVMEFDHFVESGYQAVSVYGRLQVDQLRVTRDFLVWLRDFAKPRGIQVVYTNHSAGKHAPRANPGSFYNYLYYADVVPSGQRAEAQAIAEEVRQLLVRNPEVFLCGIHDHMAPGSGFNGTRWNSSVSIMRHDDTGYPFAAPNPIPTQHGTVINRKVAPAMFQPDGSTIFAFEVDGESLLDINPPTTVAQTYNAQDGNYWTACAVIERNIADHRALGLEFFGGAVGYTNHAKNYYGGKGYLAAMRRFGLRGFRVEYNERTHSFPPGDPRRLTREGIQFVPTIKLDLCFNIGGLYHSGAVYSDTGFGMHKLESGTELRGANNEWMSDPSGWRAEKGVVAIRRYLSAAVDMWLWEALVYRGTAYAHPAEATWVASATALEEPFSGVAGNQVWAGASEFSRFHFIKEIFVAMDAVVQLLSDYLKWGKIDELMAMREVVA
;
A
#
# COMPACT_ATOMS: atom_id res chain seq x y z
N MET A 1 -16.51 18.56 19.02
CA MET A 1 -15.84 17.74 17.99
C MET A 1 -14.50 17.30 18.57
N ALA A 2 -14.02 16.11 18.24
CA ALA A 2 -12.73 15.62 18.72
C ALA A 2 -11.59 16.44 18.13
N ARG A 3 -10.62 16.89 18.94
CA ARG A 3 -9.56 17.80 18.51
C ARG A 3 -8.17 17.42 19.04
N VAL A 4 -7.18 17.42 18.16
CA VAL A 4 -5.78 17.06 18.46
C VAL A 4 -4.86 18.25 18.21
N LEU A 5 -3.90 18.48 19.10
CA LEU A 5 -2.83 19.45 18.85
C LEU A 5 -1.56 18.74 18.36
N ILE A 6 -1.05 19.15 17.21
CA ILE A 6 0.25 18.69 16.70
C ILE A 6 1.32 19.71 17.11
N VAL A 7 2.32 19.28 17.85
CA VAL A 7 3.48 20.08 18.24
C VAL A 7 4.70 19.57 17.48
N THR A 8 5.33 20.44 16.68
CA THR A 8 6.44 20.02 15.79
C THR A 8 7.47 21.14 15.55
N THR A 9 8.59 20.82 14.91
CA THR A 9 9.58 21.80 14.43
C THR A 9 9.26 22.29 13.01
N TYR A 10 9.84 23.42 12.62
CA TYR A 10 9.65 23.99 11.28
C TYR A 10 10.11 23.02 10.16
N ASP A 11 11.19 22.28 10.38
CA ASP A 11 11.82 21.41 9.37
C ASP A 11 11.07 20.09 9.10
N ASN A 12 9.99 19.79 9.84
CA ASN A 12 9.29 18.50 9.74
C ASN A 12 8.12 18.49 8.73
N GLY A 13 8.27 19.19 7.59
CA GLY A 13 7.18 19.53 6.67
C GLY A 13 6.35 18.34 6.15
N ALA A 14 7.00 17.22 5.82
CA ALA A 14 6.36 16.03 5.23
C ALA A 14 5.61 15.16 6.26
N ALA A 15 6.17 14.90 7.45
CA ALA A 15 5.46 14.17 8.49
C ALA A 15 4.25 14.97 9.01
N LYS A 16 4.41 16.30 9.10
CA LYS A 16 3.32 17.21 9.40
C LYS A 16 2.23 17.18 8.32
N SER A 17 2.54 17.08 7.03
CA SER A 17 1.50 16.97 5.98
C SER A 17 0.75 15.65 6.06
N ASP A 18 1.45 14.54 6.25
CA ASP A 18 0.84 13.20 6.25
C ASP A 18 -0.04 12.97 7.47
N LEU A 19 0.42 13.41 8.65
CA LEU A 19 -0.37 13.34 9.87
C LEU A 19 -1.65 14.19 9.78
N ARG A 20 -1.57 15.40 9.20
CA ARG A 20 -2.76 16.24 8.97
C ARG A 20 -3.72 15.59 7.98
N ALA A 21 -3.20 15.06 6.87
CA ALA A 21 -4.02 14.36 5.88
C ALA A 21 -4.75 13.14 6.50
N MET A 22 -4.08 12.37 7.35
CA MET A 22 -4.69 11.27 8.11
C MET A 22 -5.84 11.76 9.00
N LEU A 23 -5.63 12.83 9.78
CA LEU A 23 -6.66 13.39 10.66
C LEU A 23 -7.85 13.94 9.85
N ASP A 24 -7.59 14.61 8.73
CA ASP A 24 -8.62 15.09 7.80
C ASP A 24 -9.46 13.92 7.24
N THR A 25 -8.81 12.83 6.82
CA THR A 25 -9.47 11.60 6.34
C THR A 25 -10.39 10.99 7.41
N LEU A 26 -9.96 11.00 8.68
CA LEU A 26 -10.77 10.54 9.81
C LEU A 26 -11.84 11.54 10.26
N GLY A 27 -11.78 12.79 9.78
CA GLY A 27 -12.64 13.90 10.20
C GLY A 27 -12.37 14.39 11.63
N ILE A 28 -11.12 14.28 12.09
CA ILE A 28 -10.67 14.77 13.40
C ILE A 28 -10.10 16.18 13.23
N GLU A 29 -10.59 17.13 14.02
CA GLU A 29 -10.07 18.50 13.98
C GLU A 29 -8.64 18.54 14.52
N HIS A 30 -7.79 19.38 13.92
CA HIS A 30 -6.41 19.53 14.38
C HIS A 30 -5.90 20.94 14.24
N ASP A 31 -5.00 21.31 15.15
CA ASP A 31 -4.19 22.51 15.07
C ASP A 31 -2.71 22.14 15.08
N THR A 32 -1.84 23.03 14.58
CA THR A 32 -0.39 22.85 14.67
C THR A 32 0.28 23.99 15.42
N LEU A 33 1.05 23.64 16.45
CA LEU A 33 2.00 24.49 17.14
C LEU A 33 3.43 24.19 16.64
N VAL A 34 4.09 25.18 16.05
CA VAL A 34 5.49 25.08 15.62
C VAL A 34 6.41 25.69 16.67
N VAL A 35 7.40 24.93 17.12
CA VAL A 35 8.43 25.35 18.08
C VAL A 35 9.73 25.67 17.35
N PHE A 36 10.30 26.86 17.59
CA PHE A 36 11.53 27.35 16.95
C PHE A 36 12.74 27.17 17.88
N SER A 37 13.94 27.02 17.30
CA SER A 37 15.20 27.02 18.03
C SER A 37 15.69 28.45 18.32
N GLY A 38 16.24 28.66 19.53
CA GLY A 38 16.80 29.94 19.98
C GLY A 38 16.08 30.52 21.20
N SER A 39 16.80 31.31 22.00
CA SER A 39 16.34 31.95 23.26
C SER A 39 15.16 32.94 23.12
N SER A 40 14.52 32.98 21.94
CA SER A 40 13.29 33.72 21.68
C SER A 40 12.26 32.76 21.09
N TYR A 41 11.40 32.24 21.97
CA TYR A 41 10.26 31.39 21.64
C TYR A 41 9.28 32.17 20.74
N ARG A 42 9.41 32.03 19.43
CA ARG A 42 8.38 32.48 18.49
C ARG A 42 7.55 31.28 18.11
N ALA A 43 6.52 30.94 18.89
CA ALA A 43 5.51 30.02 18.39
C ALA A 43 4.88 30.64 17.13
N GLN A 44 5.29 30.22 15.94
CA GLN A 44 4.50 30.53 14.74
C GLN A 44 3.34 29.53 14.74
N LEU A 45 2.35 29.87 15.55
CA LEU A 45 1.04 29.27 15.46
C LEU A 45 0.53 29.57 14.06
N HIS A 46 0.21 28.53 13.27
CA HIS A 46 -0.90 28.75 12.33
C HIS A 46 -2.05 29.26 13.18
N PRO A 47 -2.76 30.34 12.79
CA PRO A 47 -3.63 31.08 13.68
C PRO A 47 -4.60 30.15 14.42
N ILE A 48 -4.27 29.83 15.68
CA ILE A 48 -5.14 29.10 16.58
C ILE A 48 -6.14 30.13 17.08
N ALA A 49 -7.43 29.84 16.89
CA ALA A 49 -8.49 30.76 17.30
C ALA A 49 -8.32 31.18 18.78
N GLY A 50 -8.24 32.49 18.99
CA GLY A 50 -8.07 33.08 20.32
C GLY A 50 -6.63 33.11 20.85
N VAL A 51 -5.61 32.85 20.02
CA VAL A 51 -4.20 33.07 20.38
C VAL A 51 -3.59 34.13 19.45
N SER A 52 -3.34 35.32 19.99
CA SER A 52 -2.83 36.48 19.24
C SER A 52 -1.35 36.81 19.54
N ALA A 53 -0.74 36.14 20.51
CA ALA A 53 0.64 36.38 20.94
C ALA A 53 1.37 35.05 21.23
N PRO A 54 2.71 35.03 21.20
CA PRO A 54 3.49 33.88 21.66
C PRO A 54 3.16 33.53 23.11
N ILE A 55 2.99 32.24 23.42
CA ILE A 55 2.71 31.73 24.77
C ILE A 55 3.97 31.05 25.31
N ASP A 56 4.35 31.37 26.55
CA ASP A 56 5.43 30.69 27.28
C ASP A 56 5.05 29.21 27.56
N PRO A 57 5.85 28.23 27.10
CA PRO A 57 5.61 26.80 27.35
C PRO A 57 5.50 26.40 28.82
N ALA A 58 6.13 27.15 29.74
CA ALA A 58 6.10 26.90 31.17
C ALA A 58 4.90 27.54 31.89
N SER A 59 4.10 28.36 31.18
CA SER A 59 3.01 29.13 31.78
C SER A 59 1.72 28.32 31.96
N GLY A 60 0.90 28.75 32.93
CA GLY A 60 -0.47 28.25 33.07
C GLY A 60 -1.34 28.48 31.82
N ALA A 61 -1.07 29.54 31.06
CA ALA A 61 -1.76 29.81 29.80
C ALA A 61 -1.51 28.73 28.74
N MET A 62 -0.29 28.18 28.65
CA MET A 62 0.00 27.05 27.78
C MET A 62 -0.78 25.81 28.21
N ARG A 63 -0.81 25.51 29.51
CA ARG A 63 -1.59 24.38 30.03
C ARG A 63 -3.07 24.51 29.70
N THR A 64 -3.67 25.69 29.91
CA THR A 64 -5.06 25.98 29.56
C THR A 64 -5.33 25.86 28.05
N LEU A 65 -4.37 26.26 27.20
CA LEU A 65 -4.49 26.04 25.76
C LEU A 65 -4.55 24.54 25.43
N MET A 66 -3.66 23.75 26.02
CA MET A 66 -3.54 22.31 25.77
C MET A 66 -4.78 21.54 26.23
N GLN A 67 -5.37 21.94 27.35
CA GLN A 67 -6.61 21.37 27.88
C GLN A 67 -7.84 21.58 26.96
N ARG A 68 -7.72 22.36 25.87
CA ARG A 68 -8.75 22.44 24.82
C ARG A 68 -8.76 21.23 23.88
N TYR A 69 -7.72 20.40 23.92
CA TYR A 69 -7.52 19.27 23.03
C TYR A 69 -7.68 17.96 23.80
N GLN A 70 -8.11 16.90 23.11
CA GLN A 70 -8.20 15.56 23.68
C GLN A 70 -6.86 14.84 23.67
N ALA A 71 -5.94 15.23 22.79
CA ALA A 71 -4.60 14.67 22.72
C ALA A 71 -3.61 15.72 22.21
N VAL A 72 -2.36 15.61 22.67
CA VAL A 72 -1.23 16.42 22.21
C VAL A 72 -0.18 15.51 21.60
N PHE A 73 0.12 15.68 20.32
CA PHE A 73 1.11 14.89 19.58
C PHE A 73 2.41 15.67 19.44
N VAL A 74 3.48 15.17 20.04
CA VAL A 74 4.81 15.77 19.99
C VAL A 74 5.67 15.02 18.98
N VAL A 75 5.92 15.66 17.84
CA VAL A 75 6.55 15.05 16.66
C VAL A 75 7.90 15.74 16.35
N PRO A 76 8.97 15.39 17.07
CA PRO A 76 10.31 15.89 16.79
C PRO A 76 10.88 15.25 15.51
N HIS A 77 11.69 16.01 14.76
CA HIS A 77 12.44 15.51 13.60
C HIS A 77 13.93 15.80 13.78
N GLN A 78 14.65 14.95 14.53
CA GLN A 78 16.12 14.98 14.66
C GLN A 78 16.66 13.59 15.02
N ASP A 79 17.99 13.39 14.95
CA ASP A 79 18.74 12.17 15.30
C ASP A 79 19.20 12.15 16.77
N ALA A 80 19.58 10.99 17.31
CA ALA A 80 19.81 10.79 18.75
C ALA A 80 21.03 11.54 19.30
N ASN A 81 21.91 11.95 18.38
CA ASN A 81 23.17 12.61 18.67
C ASN A 81 23.05 14.16 18.60
N SER A 82 21.88 14.70 18.24
CA SER A 82 21.65 16.15 18.15
C SER A 82 21.33 16.79 19.51
N SER A 83 21.81 18.03 19.70
CA SER A 83 21.41 18.90 20.81
C SER A 83 20.27 19.80 20.37
N PHE A 84 19.14 19.79 21.11
CA PHE A 84 17.93 20.52 20.70
C PHE A 84 17.19 21.24 21.85
N ASN A 85 17.67 22.44 22.19
CA ASN A 85 17.16 23.20 23.34
C ASN A 85 15.71 23.74 23.22
N GLY A 86 15.05 23.67 22.07
CA GLY A 86 13.70 24.23 21.89
C GLY A 86 12.59 23.35 22.49
N PHE A 87 12.67 22.05 22.22
CA PHE A 87 11.73 21.07 22.79
C PHE A 87 12.09 20.76 24.24
N ASP A 88 13.37 20.80 24.63
CA ASP A 88 13.82 20.32 25.93
C ASP A 88 13.11 21.00 27.13
N PRO A 89 13.04 22.36 27.25
CA PRO A 89 12.32 23.02 28.34
C PRO A 89 10.81 22.76 28.34
N THR A 90 10.24 22.66 27.13
CA THR A 90 8.81 22.43 26.91
C THR A 90 8.43 21.01 27.34
N LEU A 91 9.16 20.02 26.81
CA LEU A 91 9.03 18.60 27.15
C LEU A 91 9.21 18.37 28.64
N ASN A 92 10.23 18.97 29.26
CA ASN A 92 10.47 18.87 30.70
C ASN A 92 9.29 19.38 31.51
N THR A 93 8.78 20.57 31.16
CA THR A 93 7.64 21.15 31.87
C THR A 93 6.44 20.22 31.79
N TRP A 94 6.15 19.70 30.60
CA TRP A 94 4.99 18.83 30.39
C TRP A 94 5.17 17.50 31.13
N MET A 95 6.29 16.81 30.93
CA MET A 95 6.58 15.52 31.53
C MET A 95 6.59 15.54 33.07
N LEU A 96 7.14 16.60 33.68
CA LEU A 96 7.22 16.70 35.14
C LEU A 96 5.91 17.18 35.78
N ASN A 97 5.19 18.11 35.13
CA ASN A 97 4.16 18.88 35.82
C ASN A 97 2.72 18.58 35.37
N TRP A 98 2.50 17.95 34.20
CA TRP A 98 1.16 17.82 33.60
C TRP A 98 0.58 16.41 33.74
N ASN A 99 0.41 16.01 35.00
CA ASN A 99 -0.07 14.68 35.37
C ASN A 99 -1.44 14.73 36.09
N ALA A 100 -2.14 15.86 36.07
CA ALA A 100 -3.45 15.96 36.69
C ALA A 100 -4.52 15.28 35.83
N SER A 101 -5.64 14.90 36.44
CA SER A 101 -6.73 14.18 35.75
C SER A 101 -7.38 14.99 34.61
N ASN A 102 -7.27 16.31 34.64
CA ASN A 102 -7.78 17.20 33.59
C ASN A 102 -6.74 17.59 32.53
N ASP A 103 -5.48 17.13 32.67
CA ASP A 103 -4.48 17.34 31.63
C ASP A 103 -4.70 16.35 30.49
N PRO A 104 -4.54 16.79 29.22
CA PRO A 104 -4.67 15.88 28.09
C PRO A 104 -3.51 14.88 28.05
N PRO A 105 -3.72 13.67 27.51
CA PRO A 105 -2.63 12.77 27.21
C PRO A 105 -1.66 13.38 26.19
N VAL A 106 -0.36 13.25 26.46
CA VAL A 106 0.72 13.78 25.61
C VAL A 106 1.51 12.62 25.02
N PHE A 107 1.55 12.54 23.69
CA PHE A 107 2.20 11.48 22.93
C PHE A 107 3.52 11.98 22.35
N HIS A 108 4.61 11.40 22.81
CA HIS A 108 5.96 11.67 22.32
C HIS A 108 6.36 10.59 21.33
N PHE A 109 6.59 10.98 20.08
CA PHE A 109 7.02 10.06 19.03
C PHE A 109 8.52 10.10 18.84
N GLY A 110 9.16 8.93 18.86
CA GLY A 110 10.60 8.78 18.60
C GLY A 110 11.44 8.96 19.85
N GLN A 111 12.32 9.96 19.85
CA GLN A 111 13.47 10.09 20.77
C GLN A 111 13.44 11.31 21.71
N PRO A 112 12.41 11.47 22.55
CA PRO A 112 12.33 12.54 23.54
C PRO A 112 13.37 12.43 24.67
N ILE A 113 14.04 11.29 24.91
CA ILE A 113 14.85 11.06 26.13
C ILE A 113 16.27 10.59 25.77
N THR A 114 17.24 11.52 25.68
CA THR A 114 18.67 11.21 25.41
C THR A 114 19.60 12.13 26.20
N THR A 115 20.83 11.70 26.48
CA THR A 115 21.90 12.51 27.10
C THR A 115 22.33 13.70 26.24
N ALA A 116 22.19 13.61 24.91
CA ALA A 116 22.51 14.70 23.98
C ALA A 116 21.58 15.93 24.11
N ARG A 117 20.38 15.73 24.69
CA ARG A 117 19.40 16.80 24.93
C ARG A 117 19.66 17.48 26.27
N THR A 118 20.44 18.56 26.19
CA THR A 118 20.92 19.31 27.36
C THR A 118 19.75 19.94 28.11
N GLY A 119 19.61 19.58 29.38
CA GLY A 119 18.55 20.07 30.26
C GLY A 119 17.33 19.15 30.33
N LEU A 120 17.19 18.15 29.46
CA LEU A 120 16.09 17.19 29.52
C LEU A 120 16.20 16.33 30.79
N LEU A 121 15.28 16.53 31.74
CA LEU A 121 15.14 15.79 33.01
C LEU A 121 16.50 15.39 33.61
N PRO A 122 17.28 16.33 34.18
CA PRO A 122 18.58 15.99 34.77
C PRO A 122 18.46 14.92 35.87
N SER A 123 17.27 14.79 36.48
CA SER A 123 16.89 13.65 37.30
C SER A 123 15.41 13.33 37.03
N PRO A 124 15.09 12.25 36.30
CA PRO A 124 13.71 11.82 36.14
C PRO A 124 13.12 11.39 37.50
N PRO A 125 11.79 11.42 37.67
CA PRO A 125 11.16 10.91 38.88
C PRO A 125 11.61 9.49 39.24
N ASP A 126 11.63 9.16 40.53
CA ASP A 126 12.16 7.87 41.01
C ASP A 126 11.43 6.65 40.44
N ASP A 127 10.14 6.81 40.11
CA ASP A 127 9.25 5.82 39.49
C ASP A 127 9.31 5.80 37.95
N PHE A 128 10.13 6.65 37.32
CA PHE A 128 10.23 6.72 35.86
C PHE A 128 11.06 5.55 35.31
N PRO A 129 10.49 4.71 34.42
CA PRO A 129 11.09 3.44 34.05
C PRO A 129 12.08 3.50 32.89
N ILE A 130 11.98 4.48 31.99
CA ILE A 130 12.83 4.54 30.79
C ILE A 130 14.24 4.99 31.18
N ILE A 131 15.23 4.17 30.84
CA ILE A 131 16.65 4.51 30.99
C ILE A 131 16.98 5.56 29.94
N LYS A 132 17.62 6.66 30.37
CA LYS A 132 17.99 7.75 29.49
C LYS A 132 19.02 7.27 28.46
N GLY A 133 18.68 7.37 27.18
CA GLY A 133 19.54 6.89 26.10
C GLY A 133 20.87 7.64 26.07
N ASP A 134 21.98 6.90 26.06
CA ASP A 134 23.33 7.45 25.95
C ASP A 134 24.05 6.83 24.75
N THR A 135 24.36 7.67 23.76
CA THR A 135 25.00 7.24 22.51
C THR A 135 26.44 6.77 22.74
N ALA A 136 27.07 7.16 23.85
CA ALA A 136 28.36 6.63 24.29
C ALA A 136 28.24 5.26 24.99
N ASN A 137 27.05 4.88 25.44
CA ASN A 137 26.78 3.65 26.20
C ASN A 137 25.49 2.95 25.73
N VAL A 138 25.43 2.65 24.42
CA VAL A 138 24.23 2.09 23.79
C VAL A 138 23.81 0.78 24.46
N ALA A 139 24.75 -0.15 24.69
CA ALA A 139 24.46 -1.49 25.18
C ALA A 139 23.72 -1.54 26.53
N ASN A 140 23.89 -0.52 27.38
CA ASN A 140 23.30 -0.47 28.72
C ASN A 140 22.13 0.52 28.85
N THR A 141 21.87 1.34 27.84
CA THR A 141 20.86 2.41 27.91
C THR A 141 19.78 2.29 26.85
N MET A 142 20.02 1.49 25.81
CA MET A 142 19.16 1.34 24.65
C MET A 142 19.23 -0.09 24.15
N TRP A 143 18.16 -0.57 23.51
CA TRP A 143 18.17 -1.91 22.93
C TRP A 143 18.32 -1.86 21.41
N ARG A 144 19.47 -2.32 20.92
CA ARG A 144 19.79 -2.43 19.50
C ARG A 144 19.49 -3.84 18.99
N TRP A 145 18.32 -4.03 18.38
CA TRP A 145 17.94 -5.15 17.52
C TRP A 145 18.61 -5.22 16.12
N GLU A 146 18.93 -4.11 15.46
CA GLU A 146 19.44 -4.10 14.08
C GLU A 146 20.45 -2.97 13.83
N SER A 147 21.34 -3.18 12.86
CA SER A 147 22.40 -2.26 12.47
C SER A 147 22.37 -1.92 10.98
N GLY A 148 22.93 -0.76 10.61
CA GLY A 148 23.06 -0.34 9.20
C GLY A 148 21.71 -0.25 8.47
N VAL A 149 20.69 0.17 9.21
CA VAL A 149 19.29 0.20 8.81
C VAL A 149 19.04 1.23 7.70
N PHE A 150 19.84 2.29 7.67
CA PHE A 150 19.78 3.35 6.66
C PHE A 150 21.00 3.42 5.74
N THR A 151 21.87 2.41 5.77
CA THR A 151 23.07 2.37 4.92
C THR A 151 22.70 2.24 3.44
N ARG A 152 23.25 3.15 2.62
CA ARG A 152 23.09 3.16 1.16
C ARG A 152 23.80 1.96 0.53
N LEU A 153 23.09 0.87 0.27
CA LEU A 153 23.50 -0.13 -0.71
C LEU A 153 22.66 0.07 -1.98
N SER A 154 23.32 0.40 -3.09
CA SER A 154 22.70 0.49 -4.43
C SER A 154 21.43 1.34 -4.51
N GLY A 155 21.34 2.39 -3.69
CA GLY A 155 20.22 3.34 -3.71
C GLY A 155 19.12 3.07 -2.69
N LEU A 156 18.98 1.88 -2.08
CA LEU A 156 17.90 1.64 -1.12
C LEU A 156 18.18 2.33 0.22
N ARG A 157 17.22 3.14 0.68
CA ARG A 157 17.18 3.76 2.01
C ARG A 157 16.05 3.09 2.80
N ASN A 158 16.31 2.72 4.06
CA ASN A 158 15.37 2.13 5.03
C ASN A 158 15.18 0.60 4.99
N ARG A 159 15.68 -0.08 6.03
CA ARG A 159 15.58 -1.53 6.29
C ARG A 159 14.84 -1.84 7.59
N ILE A 160 14.07 -0.89 8.12
CA ILE A 160 13.34 -1.09 9.37
C ILE A 160 12.25 -2.13 9.12
N GLY A 161 12.21 -3.16 9.96
CA GLY A 161 11.09 -4.07 10.04
C GLY A 161 10.94 -4.54 11.47
N THR A 162 9.75 -4.45 12.07
CA THR A 162 9.53 -4.94 13.42
C THR A 162 8.25 -5.74 13.50
N ARG A 163 8.29 -6.84 14.25
CA ARG A 163 7.12 -7.52 14.78
C ARG A 163 7.01 -7.18 16.26
N VAL A 164 5.93 -6.50 16.63
CA VAL A 164 5.72 -6.00 17.99
C VAL A 164 4.41 -6.48 18.54
N ARG A 165 4.38 -6.76 19.85
CA ARG A 165 3.17 -7.13 20.58
C ARG A 165 2.64 -5.93 21.35
N PHE A 166 1.37 -5.65 21.15
CA PHE A 166 0.57 -4.71 21.92
C PHE A 166 0.07 -5.41 23.17
N VAL A 167 0.58 -4.99 24.32
CA VAL A 167 0.40 -5.71 25.60
C VAL A 167 -1.04 -5.63 26.08
N ARG A 168 -1.71 -4.48 25.95
CA ARG A 168 -3.12 -4.33 26.36
C ARG A 168 -4.05 -5.16 25.48
N GLU A 169 -3.80 -5.16 24.18
CA GLU A 169 -4.63 -5.83 23.18
C GLU A 169 -4.31 -7.32 22.99
N GLN A 170 -3.17 -7.80 23.51
CA GLN A 170 -2.67 -9.16 23.29
C GLN A 170 -2.58 -9.52 21.80
N LEU A 171 -2.15 -8.56 20.98
CA LEU A 171 -2.10 -8.69 19.53
C LEU A 171 -0.71 -8.34 19.00
N THR A 172 -0.25 -9.08 18.00
CA THR A 172 1.05 -8.84 17.36
C THR A 172 0.85 -8.32 15.95
N VAL A 173 1.58 -7.26 15.60
CA VAL A 173 1.55 -6.67 14.25
C VAL A 173 2.96 -6.51 13.67
N TYR A 174 3.02 -6.43 12.34
CA TYR A 174 4.21 -5.97 11.63
C TYR A 174 4.08 -4.48 11.33
N ALA A 175 5.07 -3.70 11.75
CA ALA A 175 5.12 -2.25 11.55
C ALA A 175 6.57 -1.79 11.55
N ARG A 176 6.88 -0.62 10.96
CA ARG A 176 8.22 -0.03 11.13
C ARG A 176 8.26 0.73 12.46
N ALA A 177 9.06 0.25 13.40
CA ALA A 177 9.22 0.86 14.72
C ALA A 177 10.69 1.14 15.03
N TYR A 178 10.98 2.35 15.52
CA TYR A 178 12.17 2.66 16.29
C TYR A 178 11.89 3.84 17.21
N ASN A 179 12.68 3.98 18.27
CA ASN A 179 12.62 5.15 19.16
C ASN A 179 13.80 6.08 18.92
N TYR A 180 15.01 5.52 18.77
CA TYR A 180 16.24 6.25 18.49
C TYR A 180 16.77 5.98 17.09
N PHE A 181 17.34 6.99 16.45
CA PHE A 181 18.07 6.87 15.19
C PHE A 181 19.45 7.52 15.33
N PHE A 182 20.50 6.80 14.92
CA PHE A 182 21.89 7.26 15.00
C PHE A 182 22.40 7.58 13.59
N ASN A 183 22.45 8.87 13.25
CA ASN A 183 22.82 9.31 11.89
C ASN A 183 24.24 8.85 11.50
N ALA A 184 25.20 8.93 12.42
CA ALA A 184 26.59 8.57 12.16
C ALA A 184 26.79 7.09 11.79
N SER A 185 26.02 6.18 12.40
CA SER A 185 26.13 4.73 12.19
C SER A 185 24.98 4.13 11.39
N ASN A 186 23.98 4.93 11.01
CA ASN A 186 22.75 4.48 10.35
C ASN A 186 22.01 3.37 11.11
N ASP A 187 22.15 3.35 12.43
CA ASP A 187 21.50 2.39 13.30
C ASP A 187 20.21 2.96 13.88
N CYS A 188 19.36 2.10 14.40
CA CYS A 188 18.25 2.52 15.24
C CYS A 188 18.48 2.00 16.68
N ALA A 189 17.61 2.36 17.64
CA ALA A 189 17.40 1.69 18.96
C ALA A 189 15.93 1.73 19.40
N ALA A 190 15.52 0.76 20.22
CA ALA A 190 14.31 0.85 21.05
C ALA A 190 14.67 1.34 22.46
N TYR A 191 13.67 1.71 23.26
CA TYR A 191 13.90 2.03 24.67
C TYR A 191 14.34 0.80 25.46
N LEU A 192 15.14 1.06 26.49
CA LEU A 192 15.41 0.11 27.56
C LEU A 192 14.75 0.65 28.84
N ILE A 193 14.02 -0.21 29.56
CA ILE A 193 13.43 0.15 30.86
C ILE A 193 14.13 -0.58 31.99
N ASP A 194 14.19 0.07 33.17
CA ASP A 194 14.58 -0.55 34.43
C ASP A 194 13.35 -1.24 35.06
N THR A 195 13.37 -2.57 35.12
CA THR A 195 12.25 -3.36 35.64
C THR A 195 12.19 -3.39 37.17
N THR A 196 13.15 -2.77 37.86
CA THR A 196 13.11 -2.62 39.33
C THR A 196 12.32 -1.38 39.77
N LYS A 197 11.98 -0.50 38.83
CA LYS A 197 11.26 0.74 39.12
C LYS A 197 9.86 0.46 39.66
N PRO A 198 9.46 1.08 40.80
CA PRO A 198 8.15 0.84 41.37
C PRO A 198 7.04 1.41 40.47
N GLY A 199 5.82 0.92 40.67
CA GLY A 199 4.62 1.52 40.06
C GLY A 199 4.26 1.00 38.67
N GLU A 200 4.75 -0.16 38.24
CA GLU A 200 4.18 -0.83 37.08
C GLU A 200 2.68 -1.11 37.31
N GLY A 201 1.85 -0.75 36.34
CA GLY A 201 0.38 -0.82 36.40
C GLY A 201 -0.28 0.43 36.96
N SER A 202 0.39 1.21 37.82
CA SER A 202 -0.16 2.45 38.39
C SER A 202 0.47 3.70 37.76
N ALA A 203 1.76 3.93 38.04
CA ALA A 203 2.53 5.06 37.54
C ALA A 203 2.94 4.88 36.07
N TRP A 204 3.26 3.65 35.65
CA TRP A 204 3.68 3.35 34.29
C TRP A 204 3.26 1.97 33.81
N GLU A 205 3.31 1.76 32.50
CA GLU A 205 2.87 0.53 31.86
C GLU A 205 3.54 0.30 30.51
N ARG A 206 3.95 -0.95 30.24
CA ARG A 206 4.44 -1.37 28.93
C ARG A 206 3.28 -1.48 27.95
N LEU A 207 3.36 -0.76 26.84
CA LEU A 207 2.32 -0.80 25.80
C LEU A 207 2.73 -1.68 24.63
N ILE A 208 3.98 -1.56 24.18
CA ILE A 208 4.47 -2.20 22.96
C ILE A 208 5.83 -2.83 23.25
N VAL A 209 5.94 -4.15 23.08
CA VAL A 209 7.16 -4.93 23.33
C VAL A 209 7.59 -5.68 22.07
N PRO A 210 8.89 -5.99 21.90
CA PRO A 210 9.33 -6.84 20.80
C PRO A 210 8.68 -8.24 20.89
N ASP A 211 8.32 -8.79 19.74
CA ASP A 211 7.84 -10.18 19.57
C ASP A 211 8.47 -10.78 18.32
N PHE A 212 9.81 -10.82 18.31
CA PHE A 212 10.56 -11.22 17.14
C PHE A 212 10.66 -12.76 17.04
N PRO A 213 10.29 -13.36 15.90
CA PRO A 213 10.47 -14.78 15.67
C PRO A 213 11.97 -15.15 15.60
N ASP A 214 12.84 -14.17 15.34
CA ASP A 214 14.30 -14.28 15.36
C ASP A 214 14.94 -13.83 16.69
N GLN A 215 14.19 -13.81 17.81
CA GLN A 215 14.66 -13.26 19.10
C GLN A 215 16.00 -13.86 19.58
N ALA A 216 16.28 -15.14 19.31
CA ALA A 216 17.50 -15.82 19.73
C ALA A 216 18.79 -15.21 19.14
N ARG A 217 18.69 -14.51 18.01
CA ARG A 217 19.80 -13.79 17.35
C ARG A 217 20.10 -12.45 18.01
N LEU A 218 19.13 -11.87 18.70
CA LEU A 218 19.20 -10.49 19.15
C LEU A 218 19.95 -10.38 20.48
N ALA A 219 20.56 -9.22 20.70
CA ALA A 219 21.25 -8.92 21.95
C ALA A 219 20.30 -9.11 23.14
N VAL A 220 20.74 -9.91 24.12
CA VAL A 220 20.03 -10.06 25.39
C VAL A 220 20.11 -8.72 26.14
N SER A 221 18.99 -8.27 26.68
CA SER A 221 18.98 -7.04 27.49
C SER A 221 19.76 -7.25 28.81
N PRO A 222 20.40 -6.20 29.36
CA PRO A 222 21.04 -6.27 30.67
C PRO A 222 20.11 -6.80 31.77
N THR A 223 20.70 -7.32 32.86
CA THR A 223 19.94 -7.76 34.04
C THR A 223 19.05 -6.64 34.57
N ASN A 224 17.83 -6.98 34.99
CA ASN A 224 16.81 -6.04 35.46
C ASN A 224 16.38 -4.98 34.43
N THR A 225 16.54 -5.30 33.15
CA THR A 225 16.07 -4.41 32.08
C THR A 225 15.27 -5.16 31.04
N ALA A 226 14.37 -4.45 30.37
CA ALA A 226 13.57 -4.99 29.27
C ALA A 226 13.47 -3.99 28.11
N PRO A 227 13.53 -4.46 26.85
CA PRO A 227 13.28 -3.60 25.69
C PRO A 227 11.79 -3.28 25.53
N VAL A 228 11.48 -2.03 25.19
CA VAL A 228 10.11 -1.60 24.85
C VAL A 228 10.15 -0.64 23.67
N PHE A 229 9.16 -0.74 22.79
CA PHE A 229 8.95 0.23 21.70
C PHE A 229 7.98 1.34 22.11
N GLY A 230 7.13 1.08 23.10
CA GLY A 230 6.25 2.09 23.66
C GLY A 230 5.77 1.82 25.08
N LEU A 231 5.55 2.91 25.81
CA LEU A 231 5.30 2.93 27.25
C LEU A 231 4.41 4.11 27.63
N ARG A 232 3.52 3.89 28.60
CA ARG A 232 2.80 4.97 29.31
C ARG A 232 3.51 5.27 30.61
N TYR A 233 3.75 6.53 30.91
CA TYR A 233 4.10 7.04 32.23
C TYR A 233 3.11 8.15 32.59
N ARG A 234 2.18 7.86 33.51
CA ARG A 234 1.08 8.76 33.88
C ARG A 234 0.29 9.22 32.64
N ASN A 235 0.22 10.52 32.35
CA ASN A 235 -0.46 11.08 31.17
C ASN A 235 0.44 11.16 29.93
N HIS A 236 1.70 10.70 30.01
CA HIS A 236 2.66 10.74 28.93
C HIS A 236 2.84 9.37 28.28
N TYR A 237 2.82 9.37 26.96
CA TYR A 237 2.96 8.18 26.15
C TYR A 237 4.20 8.31 25.28
N PHE A 238 5.09 7.34 25.35
CA PHE A 238 6.29 7.25 24.53
C PHE A 238 6.02 6.21 23.47
N LEU A 239 5.96 6.63 22.21
CA LEU A 239 5.66 5.76 21.07
C LEU A 239 6.81 5.79 20.06
N PRO A 240 6.88 4.81 19.14
CA PRO A 240 7.85 4.83 18.06
C PRO A 240 7.76 6.09 17.20
N ALA A 241 8.85 6.42 16.51
CA ALA A 241 8.92 7.59 15.64
C ALA A 241 7.85 7.52 14.54
N LEU A 242 7.24 8.66 14.21
CA LEU A 242 6.37 8.77 13.03
C LEU A 242 7.20 8.92 11.77
N VAL A 243 8.32 9.63 11.84
CA VAL A 243 9.23 9.85 10.71
C VAL A 243 10.29 8.77 10.73
N MET A 244 10.63 8.26 9.56
CA MET A 244 11.63 7.23 9.31
C MET A 244 12.86 7.77 8.53
N THR A 245 13.06 9.10 8.48
CA THR A 245 14.16 9.91 7.87
C THR A 245 14.35 9.91 6.33
N GLU A 246 15.13 10.91 5.87
CA GLU A 246 15.12 11.62 4.58
C GLU A 246 15.15 10.77 3.29
N THR A 247 14.06 10.85 2.54
CA THR A 247 14.02 10.48 1.12
C THR A 247 14.75 11.55 0.29
N ALA A 248 16.03 11.33 -0.01
CA ALA A 248 16.52 11.84 -1.29
C ALA A 248 15.70 11.11 -2.37
N PRO A 249 15.09 11.82 -3.34
CA PRO A 249 14.28 11.20 -4.37
C PRO A 249 15.16 10.23 -5.16
N LEU A 250 14.93 8.93 -5.01
CA LEU A 250 15.58 7.92 -5.82
C LEU A 250 14.98 7.97 -7.21
N THR A 251 15.74 8.56 -8.11
CA THR A 251 15.58 8.36 -9.54
C THR A 251 16.01 6.93 -9.91
N MET A 252 15.20 5.89 -9.67
CA MET A 252 15.20 4.65 -10.45
C MET A 252 13.93 3.83 -10.17
N ALA A 253 13.40 3.25 -11.25
CA ALA A 253 12.26 2.35 -11.24
C ALA A 253 12.51 1.13 -10.35
N ARG A 254 11.45 0.69 -9.65
CA ARG A 254 11.37 -0.53 -8.83
C ARG A 254 12.06 -0.41 -7.47
N VAL A 255 11.28 -0.27 -6.39
CA VAL A 255 11.39 -1.03 -5.12
C VAL A 255 10.39 -0.43 -4.11
N LEU A 256 9.65 -1.31 -3.44
CA LEU A 256 8.73 -1.09 -2.30
C LEU A 256 9.28 -0.22 -1.14
N ALA A 257 10.57 0.09 -1.10
CA ALA A 257 11.23 0.65 0.07
C ALA A 257 11.60 2.14 -0.08
N GLY A 258 11.35 2.76 -1.23
CA GLY A 258 11.88 4.09 -1.53
C GLY A 258 10.96 5.29 -1.26
N TYR A 259 9.66 5.09 -1.01
CA TYR A 259 8.70 6.17 -1.25
C TYR A 259 8.07 6.83 -0.02
N HIS A 260 7.93 6.14 1.12
CA HIS A 260 7.13 6.69 2.23
C HIS A 260 7.89 6.69 3.56
N GLY A 261 8.37 7.89 3.91
CA GLY A 261 9.18 8.15 5.09
C GLY A 261 8.40 8.23 6.41
N ASN A 262 7.10 7.89 6.46
CA ASN A 262 6.29 8.01 7.67
C ASN A 262 5.54 6.70 8.02
N SER A 263 5.44 6.37 9.31
CA SER A 263 4.70 5.22 9.86
C SER A 263 3.48 5.70 10.66
N LEU A 264 2.32 5.78 10.00
CA LEU A 264 1.10 6.38 10.56
C LEU A 264 0.36 5.48 11.57
N ILE A 265 0.73 4.20 11.67
CA ILE A 265 0.13 3.26 12.64
C ILE A 265 0.29 3.76 14.08
N TRP A 266 1.42 4.39 14.42
CA TRP A 266 1.66 4.92 15.76
C TRP A 266 0.76 6.11 16.08
N ALA A 267 0.44 6.95 15.09
CA ALA A 267 -0.49 8.06 15.27
C ALA A 267 -1.92 7.56 15.46
N LEU A 268 -2.37 6.55 14.70
CA LEU A 268 -3.66 5.91 14.94
C LEU A 268 -3.73 5.24 16.32
N TYR A 269 -2.66 4.57 16.74
CA TYR A 269 -2.60 3.97 18.08
C TYR A 269 -2.62 5.04 19.19
N ALA A 270 -1.97 6.18 18.98
CA ALA A 270 -2.07 7.31 19.89
C ALA A 270 -3.51 7.84 20.03
N LEU A 271 -4.23 7.97 18.91
CA LEU A 271 -5.65 8.35 18.94
C LEU A 271 -6.48 7.34 19.74
N LYS A 272 -6.24 6.03 19.52
CA LYS A 272 -6.89 4.95 20.29
C LYS A 272 -6.63 5.08 21.78
N LEU A 273 -5.37 5.26 22.17
CA LEU A 273 -4.98 5.40 23.57
C LEU A 273 -5.54 6.66 24.25
N ALA A 274 -5.82 7.70 23.46
CA ALA A 274 -6.47 8.94 23.91
C ALA A 274 -8.00 8.92 23.78
N GLU A 275 -8.58 7.84 23.29
CA GLU A 275 -10.03 7.70 23.06
C GLU A 275 -10.61 8.79 22.14
N VAL A 276 -9.84 9.22 21.13
CA VAL A 276 -10.24 10.26 20.18
C VAL A 276 -11.10 9.66 19.07
N ALA A 277 -12.42 9.69 19.25
CA ALA A 277 -13.35 9.12 18.27
C ALA A 277 -13.26 9.79 16.88
N PRO A 278 -13.09 9.04 15.79
CA PRO A 278 -13.13 9.59 14.44
C PRO A 278 -14.59 9.84 14.00
N VAL A 279 -14.78 10.77 13.06
CA VAL A 279 -16.08 10.95 12.39
C VAL A 279 -16.30 9.86 11.34
N ARG A 280 -15.21 9.31 10.78
CA ARG A 280 -15.25 8.31 9.71
C ARG A 280 -14.22 7.21 9.94
N ARG A 281 -14.61 5.97 9.63
CA ARG A 281 -13.67 4.85 9.49
C ARG A 281 -13.19 4.73 8.05
N VAL A 282 -11.90 4.48 7.87
CA VAL A 282 -11.28 4.35 6.54
C VAL A 282 -11.50 2.94 6.00
N PRO A 283 -12.19 2.79 4.84
CA PRO A 283 -12.30 1.51 4.15
C PRO A 283 -10.96 1.18 3.50
N LEU A 284 -10.45 0.01 3.84
CA LEU A 284 -9.19 -0.50 3.32
C LEU A 284 -9.50 -1.47 2.18
N VAL A 285 -8.97 -1.17 1.00
CA VAL A 285 -9.29 -1.87 -0.25
C VAL A 285 -8.01 -2.41 -0.88
N MET A 286 -8.10 -3.65 -1.37
CA MET A 286 -7.03 -4.36 -2.06
C MET A 286 -7.44 -4.65 -3.50
N GLU A 287 -6.49 -4.48 -4.41
CA GLU A 287 -6.66 -4.75 -5.83
C GLU A 287 -5.64 -5.77 -6.33
N PHE A 288 -6.01 -6.50 -7.36
CA PHE A 288 -5.14 -7.39 -8.10
C PHE A 288 -5.30 -7.17 -9.59
N ASP A 289 -4.21 -7.30 -10.35
CA ASP A 289 -4.23 -7.16 -11.81
C ASP A 289 -5.09 -8.29 -12.41
N HIS A 290 -4.65 -9.54 -12.32
CA HIS A 290 -5.38 -10.66 -12.91
C HIS A 290 -5.41 -11.90 -12.01
N PHE A 291 -6.58 -12.53 -11.93
CA PHE A 291 -6.83 -13.69 -11.06
C PHE A 291 -6.09 -14.96 -11.51
N VAL A 292 -5.78 -15.08 -12.81
CA VAL A 292 -4.89 -16.11 -13.35
C VAL A 292 -4.01 -15.50 -14.43
N GLU A 293 -2.70 -15.69 -14.30
CA GLU A 293 -1.72 -15.51 -15.37
C GLU A 293 -0.68 -16.62 -15.24
N SER A 294 -0.41 -17.34 -16.33
CA SER A 294 0.75 -18.22 -16.35
C SER A 294 1.97 -17.50 -16.89
N GLY A 295 3.09 -17.70 -16.19
CA GLY A 295 4.37 -17.19 -16.64
C GLY A 295 4.69 -17.71 -18.03
N TYR A 296 5.30 -16.85 -18.85
CA TYR A 296 5.71 -17.07 -20.24
C TYR A 296 6.65 -18.28 -20.47
N GLN A 297 6.94 -19.10 -19.46
CA GLN A 297 7.87 -20.21 -19.54
C GLN A 297 7.17 -21.51 -19.15
N ALA A 298 7.19 -22.48 -20.06
CA ALA A 298 6.70 -23.86 -19.88
C ALA A 298 7.38 -24.61 -18.71
N VAL A 299 8.33 -23.98 -18.03
CA VAL A 299 9.02 -24.44 -16.85
C VAL A 299 9.01 -23.26 -15.88
N SER A 300 8.32 -23.37 -14.74
CA SER A 300 8.48 -22.36 -13.69
C SER A 300 9.97 -22.26 -13.32
N VAL A 301 10.39 -21.17 -12.66
CA VAL A 301 11.75 -20.98 -12.13
C VAL A 301 12.21 -22.19 -11.28
N TYR A 302 11.27 -23.05 -10.84
CA TYR A 302 11.48 -24.22 -10.00
C TYR A 302 11.02 -25.56 -10.60
N GLY A 303 10.82 -25.66 -11.93
CA GLY A 303 10.50 -26.94 -12.59
C GLY A 303 9.07 -27.45 -12.40
N ARG A 304 8.16 -26.65 -11.81
CA ARG A 304 6.75 -26.99 -11.66
C ARG A 304 5.97 -26.95 -12.96
N LEU A 305 4.98 -27.84 -13.05
CA LEU A 305 4.02 -27.92 -14.14
C LEU A 305 2.96 -26.81 -14.01
N GLN A 306 2.44 -26.34 -15.14
CA GLN A 306 1.41 -25.29 -15.17
C GLN A 306 0.12 -25.69 -14.45
N VAL A 307 -0.23 -26.98 -14.44
CA VAL A 307 -1.40 -27.50 -13.71
C VAL A 307 -1.28 -27.27 -12.20
N ASP A 308 -0.08 -27.39 -11.64
CA ASP A 308 0.14 -27.15 -10.20
C ASP A 308 -0.02 -25.66 -9.85
N GLN A 309 0.35 -24.75 -10.75
CA GLN A 309 0.14 -23.31 -10.55
C GLN A 309 -1.36 -22.97 -10.54
N LEU A 310 -2.16 -23.61 -11.40
CA LEU A 310 -3.62 -23.48 -11.36
C LEU A 310 -4.22 -24.00 -10.06
N ARG A 311 -3.75 -25.15 -9.55
CA ARG A 311 -4.19 -25.69 -8.25
C ARG A 311 -3.92 -24.70 -7.11
N VAL A 312 -2.68 -24.18 -7.02
CA VAL A 312 -2.31 -23.17 -6.01
C VAL A 312 -3.17 -21.91 -6.14
N THR A 313 -3.47 -21.48 -7.37
CA THR A 313 -4.35 -20.33 -7.60
C THR A 313 -5.78 -20.59 -7.13
N ARG A 314 -6.33 -21.77 -7.43
CA ARG A 314 -7.64 -22.22 -6.95
C ARG A 314 -7.67 -22.22 -5.43
N ASP A 315 -6.69 -22.84 -4.78
CA ASP A 315 -6.63 -22.94 -3.32
C ASP A 315 -6.48 -21.55 -2.66
N PHE A 316 -5.67 -20.66 -3.26
CA PHE A 316 -5.53 -19.28 -2.79
C PHE A 316 -6.84 -18.51 -2.88
N LEU A 317 -7.59 -18.63 -3.98
CA LEU A 317 -8.89 -17.98 -4.10
C LEU A 317 -9.92 -18.54 -3.11
N VAL A 318 -9.88 -19.84 -2.81
CA VAL A 318 -10.71 -20.44 -1.76
C VAL A 318 -10.37 -19.84 -0.40
N TRP A 319 -9.08 -19.79 -0.05
CA TRP A 319 -8.62 -19.16 1.18
C TRP A 319 -9.03 -17.68 1.24
N LEU A 320 -8.86 -16.94 0.14
CA LEU A 320 -9.20 -15.52 0.07
C LEU A 320 -10.69 -15.28 0.25
N ARG A 321 -11.56 -16.12 -0.35
CA ARG A 321 -13.01 -16.08 -0.10
C ARG A 321 -13.32 -16.23 1.38
N ASP A 322 -12.75 -17.27 2.02
CA ASP A 322 -13.03 -17.59 3.42
C ASP A 322 -12.45 -16.56 4.38
N PHE A 323 -11.34 -15.92 4.00
CA PHE A 323 -10.78 -14.78 4.72
C PHE A 323 -11.64 -13.52 4.57
N ALA A 324 -12.06 -13.21 3.34
CA ALA A 324 -12.73 -11.97 2.97
C ALA A 324 -14.18 -11.88 3.43
N LYS A 325 -14.95 -12.97 3.28
CA LYS A 325 -16.38 -13.00 3.56
C LYS A 325 -16.77 -12.59 4.98
N PRO A 326 -16.17 -13.13 6.06
CA PRO A 326 -16.50 -12.70 7.43
C PRO A 326 -16.02 -11.28 7.75
N ARG A 327 -15.08 -10.74 6.97
CA ARG A 327 -14.50 -9.39 7.15
C ARG A 327 -15.17 -8.32 6.29
N GLY A 328 -16.05 -8.72 5.38
CA GLY A 328 -16.68 -7.81 4.42
C GLY A 328 -15.71 -7.22 3.40
N ILE A 329 -14.58 -7.90 3.13
CA ILE A 329 -13.60 -7.46 2.13
C ILE A 329 -14.16 -7.72 0.74
N GLN A 330 -14.08 -6.70 -0.12
CA GLN A 330 -14.19 -6.88 -1.57
C GLN A 330 -12.84 -6.60 -2.21
N VAL A 331 -12.34 -7.58 -2.95
CA VAL A 331 -11.09 -7.51 -3.68
C VAL A 331 -11.38 -7.21 -5.14
N VAL A 332 -10.78 -6.15 -5.66
CA VAL A 332 -10.85 -5.83 -7.09
C VAL A 332 -9.92 -6.76 -7.84
N TYR A 333 -10.44 -7.51 -8.79
CA TYR A 333 -9.67 -8.25 -9.79
C TYR A 333 -9.94 -7.67 -11.15
N THR A 334 -9.05 -7.85 -12.12
CA THR A 334 -9.44 -7.67 -13.52
C THR A 334 -9.14 -8.89 -14.36
N ASN A 335 -9.86 -8.99 -15.46
CA ASN A 335 -9.59 -10.00 -16.46
C ASN A 335 -8.56 -9.45 -17.45
N HIS A 336 -7.36 -10.04 -17.47
CA HIS A 336 -6.38 -9.84 -18.55
C HIS A 336 -7.13 -10.03 -19.87
N SER A 337 -7.21 -9.00 -20.71
CA SER A 337 -8.10 -8.88 -21.88
C SER A 337 -7.80 -9.82 -23.05
N ALA A 338 -7.44 -11.07 -22.77
CA ALA A 338 -7.31 -12.17 -23.71
C ALA A 338 -8.46 -13.17 -23.46
N GLY A 339 -9.66 -12.80 -23.92
CA GLY A 339 -10.86 -13.63 -23.87
C GLY A 339 -11.20 -14.28 -25.21
N LYS A 340 -12.46 -14.72 -25.35
CA LYS A 340 -13.05 -15.33 -26.55
C LYS A 340 -12.70 -14.58 -27.84
N HIS A 341 -12.67 -13.25 -27.77
CA HIS A 341 -12.66 -12.36 -28.93
C HIS A 341 -11.33 -11.65 -29.17
N ALA A 342 -10.35 -11.80 -28.28
CA ALA A 342 -9.05 -11.16 -28.43
C ALA A 342 -8.05 -12.06 -29.18
N PRO A 343 -7.05 -11.50 -29.89
CA PRO A 343 -5.99 -12.31 -30.51
C PRO A 343 -5.25 -13.11 -29.44
N ARG A 344 -4.92 -14.36 -29.76
CA ARG A 344 -4.15 -15.25 -28.87
C ARG A 344 -2.65 -14.88 -28.83
N ALA A 345 -2.34 -13.65 -28.48
CA ALA A 345 -0.96 -13.15 -28.37
C ALA A 345 -0.27 -13.61 -27.07
N ASN A 346 -1.04 -13.98 -26.05
CA ASN A 346 -0.54 -14.50 -24.78
C ASN A 346 -1.18 -15.88 -24.49
N PRO A 347 -0.42 -16.99 -24.56
CA PRO A 347 -0.95 -18.33 -24.28
C PRO A 347 -1.40 -18.50 -22.82
N GLY A 348 -0.97 -17.62 -21.90
CA GLY A 348 -1.27 -17.72 -20.47
C GLY A 348 -2.55 -17.07 -19.96
N SER A 349 -3.47 -16.66 -20.85
CA SER A 349 -4.75 -16.09 -20.43
C SER A 349 -5.72 -17.14 -19.86
N PHE A 350 -6.57 -16.73 -18.91
CA PHE A 350 -7.50 -17.65 -18.24
C PHE A 350 -8.48 -18.33 -19.20
N TYR A 351 -9.00 -17.59 -20.18
CA TYR A 351 -9.91 -18.16 -21.20
C TYR A 351 -9.26 -19.33 -21.94
N ASN A 352 -7.95 -19.28 -22.17
CA ASN A 352 -7.25 -20.36 -22.84
C ASN A 352 -7.27 -21.65 -22.03
N TYR A 353 -7.12 -21.57 -20.70
CA TYR A 353 -7.18 -22.75 -19.83
C TYR A 353 -8.53 -23.46 -19.84
N LEU A 354 -9.61 -22.73 -20.10
CA LEU A 354 -10.95 -23.31 -20.22
C LEU A 354 -11.14 -24.01 -21.57
N TYR A 355 -10.68 -23.41 -22.67
CA TYR A 355 -11.17 -23.78 -24.00
C TYR A 355 -10.11 -24.28 -25.01
N TYR A 356 -8.81 -24.00 -24.82
CA TYR A 356 -7.76 -24.39 -25.76
C TYR A 356 -6.94 -25.60 -25.30
N ALA A 357 -6.64 -26.49 -26.25
CA ALA A 357 -6.06 -27.82 -25.99
C ALA A 357 -4.54 -27.83 -25.75
N ASP A 358 -3.87 -26.77 -26.18
CA ASP A 358 -2.42 -26.64 -26.33
C ASP A 358 -1.78 -25.73 -25.27
N VAL A 359 -2.57 -25.30 -24.27
CA VAL A 359 -2.08 -24.47 -23.15
C VAL A 359 -1.26 -25.28 -22.17
N VAL A 360 -1.60 -26.56 -21.99
CA VAL A 360 -0.92 -27.51 -21.10
C VAL A 360 -0.55 -28.79 -21.87
N PRO A 361 0.42 -29.59 -21.41
CA PRO A 361 0.75 -30.88 -22.02
C PRO A 361 -0.49 -31.78 -22.18
N SER A 362 -0.54 -32.56 -23.26
CA SER A 362 -1.73 -33.35 -23.68
C SER A 362 -2.31 -34.27 -22.60
N GLY A 363 -1.47 -34.80 -21.70
CA GLY A 363 -1.90 -35.65 -20.58
C GLY A 363 -2.50 -34.93 -19.37
N GLN A 364 -2.44 -33.60 -19.31
CA GLN A 364 -2.91 -32.79 -18.17
C GLN A 364 -4.12 -31.91 -18.50
N ARG A 365 -4.60 -31.97 -19.75
CA ARG A 365 -5.65 -31.09 -20.25
C ARG A 365 -6.95 -31.17 -19.46
N ALA A 366 -7.51 -32.38 -19.31
CA ALA A 366 -8.80 -32.57 -18.65
C ALA A 366 -8.76 -32.05 -17.21
N GLU A 367 -7.63 -32.24 -16.55
CA GLU A 367 -7.40 -31.78 -15.19
C GLU A 367 -7.31 -30.25 -15.11
N ALA A 368 -6.49 -29.63 -15.97
CA ALA A 368 -6.36 -28.17 -16.01
C ALA A 368 -7.68 -27.47 -16.34
N GLN A 369 -8.47 -28.04 -17.26
CA GLN A 369 -9.81 -27.54 -17.60
C GLN A 369 -10.79 -27.65 -16.42
N ALA A 370 -10.75 -28.76 -15.67
CA ALA A 370 -11.57 -28.92 -14.48
C ALA A 370 -11.23 -27.90 -13.38
N ILE A 371 -9.94 -27.68 -13.11
CA ILE A 371 -9.48 -26.68 -12.13
C ILE A 371 -9.84 -25.26 -12.59
N ALA A 372 -9.66 -24.94 -13.87
CA ALA A 372 -10.03 -23.64 -14.42
C ALA A 372 -11.55 -23.39 -14.29
N GLU A 373 -12.38 -24.42 -14.52
CA GLU A 373 -13.82 -24.33 -14.32
C GLU A 373 -14.17 -24.11 -12.84
N GLU A 374 -13.48 -24.76 -11.90
CA GLU A 374 -13.64 -24.48 -10.46
C GLU A 374 -13.30 -23.03 -10.09
N VAL A 375 -12.19 -22.49 -10.62
CA VAL A 375 -11.80 -21.09 -10.43
C VAL A 375 -12.89 -20.16 -10.98
N ARG A 376 -13.39 -20.43 -12.19
CA ARG A 376 -14.46 -19.65 -12.81
C ARG A 376 -15.72 -19.67 -11.95
N GLN A 377 -16.15 -20.84 -11.48
CA GLN A 377 -17.31 -20.97 -10.60
C GLN A 377 -17.12 -20.25 -9.26
N LEU A 378 -15.91 -20.27 -8.70
CA LEU A 378 -15.60 -19.57 -7.45
C LEU A 378 -15.77 -18.05 -7.60
N LEU A 379 -15.26 -17.47 -8.69
CA LEU A 379 -15.42 -16.05 -8.99
C LEU A 379 -16.89 -15.67 -9.20
N VAL A 380 -17.61 -16.43 -10.04
CA VAL A 380 -19.03 -16.15 -10.37
C VAL A 380 -19.96 -16.30 -9.17
N ARG A 381 -19.69 -17.27 -8.28
CA ARG A 381 -20.56 -17.53 -7.11
C ARG A 381 -20.28 -16.64 -5.91
N ASN A 382 -19.21 -15.84 -5.93
CA ASN A 382 -18.84 -14.97 -4.80
C ASN A 382 -18.57 -13.52 -5.26
N PRO A 383 -19.53 -12.87 -5.96
CA PRO A 383 -19.38 -11.49 -6.45
C PRO A 383 -19.23 -10.47 -5.32
N GLU A 384 -19.63 -10.81 -4.09
CA GLU A 384 -19.44 -9.96 -2.90
C GLU A 384 -17.97 -9.87 -2.47
N VAL A 385 -17.15 -10.88 -2.81
CA VAL A 385 -15.71 -10.90 -2.54
C VAL A 385 -14.92 -10.49 -3.79
N PHE A 386 -15.26 -11.03 -4.95
CA PHE A 386 -14.47 -10.88 -6.18
C PHE A 386 -15.10 -9.88 -7.14
N LEU A 387 -14.68 -8.62 -7.05
CA LEU A 387 -15.12 -7.59 -7.99
C LEU A 387 -14.26 -7.63 -9.24
N CYS A 388 -14.75 -8.30 -10.30
CA CYS A 388 -13.97 -8.48 -11.52
C CYS A 388 -14.29 -7.38 -12.56
N GLY A 389 -13.28 -6.61 -12.96
CA GLY A 389 -13.33 -5.58 -14.01
C GLY A 389 -12.57 -5.96 -15.30
N ILE A 390 -12.51 -5.02 -16.25
CA ILE A 390 -11.76 -5.19 -17.50
C ILE A 390 -10.31 -4.68 -17.34
N HIS A 391 -9.34 -5.38 -17.94
CA HIS A 391 -7.94 -4.98 -17.95
C HIS A 391 -7.48 -4.62 -19.37
N ASP A 392 -6.43 -3.82 -19.57
CA ASP A 392 -6.11 -3.19 -20.86
C ASP A 392 -4.84 -3.71 -21.57
N HIS A 393 -4.23 -4.80 -21.09
CA HIS A 393 -3.05 -5.41 -21.75
C HIS A 393 -3.22 -5.72 -23.25
N MET A 394 -4.45 -6.02 -23.70
CA MET A 394 -4.78 -6.32 -25.09
C MET A 394 -5.50 -5.16 -25.80
N ALA A 395 -5.52 -3.98 -25.19
CA ALA A 395 -5.77 -2.75 -25.90
C ALA A 395 -4.54 -2.38 -26.76
N PRO A 396 -4.71 -1.62 -27.85
CA PRO A 396 -3.61 -1.22 -28.72
C PRO A 396 -2.44 -0.58 -27.96
N GLY A 397 -1.20 -0.99 -28.24
CA GLY A 397 -0.01 -0.54 -27.49
C GLY A 397 0.13 -1.16 -26.10
N SER A 398 -0.64 -2.21 -25.82
CA SER A 398 -0.74 -2.93 -24.55
C SER A 398 -1.14 -2.04 -23.38
N GLY A 399 -2.14 -1.19 -23.61
CA GLY A 399 -2.81 -0.36 -22.62
C GLY A 399 -3.84 0.54 -23.29
N PHE A 400 -4.79 1.12 -22.56
CA PHE A 400 -5.73 2.07 -23.14
C PHE A 400 -4.95 3.29 -23.65
N ASN A 401 -4.94 3.49 -24.97
CA ASN A 401 -4.11 4.48 -25.66
C ASN A 401 -2.59 4.29 -25.46
N GLY A 402 -2.14 3.03 -25.43
CA GLY A 402 -0.75 2.67 -25.17
C GLY A 402 0.21 3.05 -26.30
N THR A 403 -0.29 3.47 -27.47
CA THR A 403 0.53 3.81 -28.65
C THR A 403 1.05 5.26 -28.67
N ARG A 404 0.83 6.04 -27.60
CA ARG A 404 1.33 7.41 -27.42
C ARG A 404 0.83 8.42 -28.46
N TRP A 405 -0.48 8.38 -28.71
CA TRP A 405 -1.27 9.35 -29.48
C TRP A 405 -0.99 9.36 -30.99
N ASN A 406 -2.06 9.26 -31.78
CA ASN A 406 -2.12 9.44 -33.24
C ASN A 406 -1.57 8.31 -34.11
N SER A 407 -1.27 7.14 -33.55
CA SER A 407 -0.95 5.97 -34.37
C SER A 407 -2.23 5.27 -34.82
N SER A 408 -2.29 4.91 -36.11
CA SER A 408 -3.31 3.97 -36.61
C SER A 408 -2.97 2.58 -36.10
N VAL A 409 -3.92 1.93 -35.44
CA VAL A 409 -3.78 0.62 -34.81
C VAL A 409 -4.86 -0.34 -35.32
N SER A 410 -4.54 -1.64 -35.31
CA SER A 410 -5.54 -2.67 -35.60
C SER A 410 -6.49 -2.81 -34.41
N ILE A 411 -7.76 -2.52 -34.65
CA ILE A 411 -8.85 -2.66 -33.70
C ILE A 411 -9.63 -3.92 -34.06
N MET A 412 -9.84 -4.76 -33.06
CA MET A 412 -10.65 -5.96 -33.16
C MET A 412 -11.92 -5.78 -32.34
N ARG A 413 -13.06 -6.15 -32.93
CA ARG A 413 -14.40 -6.12 -32.31
C ARG A 413 -14.84 -7.55 -32.02
N HIS A 414 -15.68 -7.71 -31.01
CA HIS A 414 -16.45 -8.93 -30.84
C HIS A 414 -17.63 -8.95 -31.83
N ASP A 415 -18.25 -10.11 -32.00
CA ASP A 415 -19.36 -10.37 -32.93
C ASP A 415 -20.64 -10.88 -32.22
N ASP A 416 -20.69 -10.73 -30.90
CA ASP A 416 -21.88 -11.12 -30.13
C ASP A 416 -23.07 -10.22 -30.45
N THR A 417 -24.26 -10.81 -30.58
CA THR A 417 -25.50 -10.09 -30.94
C THR A 417 -26.00 -9.20 -29.79
N GLY A 418 -26.71 -8.13 -30.14
CA GLY A 418 -27.34 -7.22 -29.17
C GLY A 418 -26.45 -6.09 -28.64
N TYR A 419 -25.25 -5.91 -29.19
CA TYR A 419 -24.30 -4.86 -28.78
C TYR A 419 -24.09 -3.82 -29.88
N PRO A 420 -24.11 -2.51 -29.57
CA PRO A 420 -24.03 -1.45 -30.56
C PRO A 420 -22.70 -1.35 -31.30
N PHE A 421 -21.57 -1.72 -30.69
CA PHE A 421 -20.25 -1.63 -31.32
C PHE A 421 -19.72 -2.98 -31.84
N ALA A 422 -20.43 -4.09 -31.62
CA ALA A 422 -20.11 -5.40 -32.19
C ALA A 422 -20.17 -5.42 -33.72
N ALA A 423 -19.37 -6.29 -34.35
CA ALA A 423 -19.53 -6.58 -35.76
C ALA A 423 -20.82 -7.40 -36.00
N PRO A 424 -21.54 -7.21 -37.12
CA PRO A 424 -21.23 -6.32 -38.25
C PRO A 424 -21.88 -4.93 -38.15
N ASN A 425 -22.31 -4.45 -36.97
CA ASN A 425 -22.95 -3.14 -36.86
C ASN A 425 -22.03 -2.03 -37.39
N PRO A 426 -22.57 -1.05 -38.15
CA PRO A 426 -21.79 0.08 -38.63
C PRO A 426 -21.36 0.94 -37.46
N ILE A 427 -20.05 1.15 -37.33
CA ILE A 427 -19.48 2.09 -36.35
C ILE A 427 -18.56 3.09 -37.03
N PRO A 428 -18.47 4.33 -36.53
CA PRO A 428 -17.47 5.28 -36.98
C PRO A 428 -16.04 4.78 -36.68
N THR A 429 -15.11 4.97 -37.61
CA THR A 429 -13.68 4.69 -37.41
C THR A 429 -12.86 5.95 -37.11
N GLN A 430 -13.43 7.12 -37.41
CA GLN A 430 -12.92 8.45 -37.12
C GLN A 430 -14.10 9.42 -37.05
N HIS A 431 -13.88 10.63 -36.51
CA HIS A 431 -14.90 11.67 -36.52
C HIS A 431 -15.07 12.26 -37.93
N GLY A 432 -16.32 12.49 -38.31
CA GLY A 432 -16.74 13.32 -39.44
C GLY A 432 -16.87 14.78 -38.99
N THR A 433 -17.99 15.41 -39.35
CA THR A 433 -18.29 16.77 -38.88
C THR A 433 -18.98 16.69 -37.51
N VAL A 434 -18.31 17.20 -36.48
CA VAL A 434 -18.84 17.21 -35.11
C VAL A 434 -19.60 18.51 -34.84
N ILE A 435 -20.85 18.41 -34.43
CA ILE A 435 -21.70 19.55 -34.05
C ILE A 435 -22.27 19.31 -32.66
N ASN A 436 -22.30 20.34 -31.82
CA ASN A 436 -22.99 20.25 -30.54
C ASN A 436 -24.51 20.11 -30.77
N ARG A 437 -25.13 19.09 -30.17
CA ARG A 437 -26.54 18.78 -30.38
C ARG A 437 -27.47 19.92 -29.98
N LYS A 438 -27.08 20.77 -29.02
CA LYS A 438 -27.85 21.94 -28.57
C LYS A 438 -28.06 22.99 -29.67
N VAL A 439 -27.16 23.05 -30.65
CA VAL A 439 -27.19 24.03 -31.76
C VAL A 439 -27.39 23.36 -33.12
N ALA A 440 -27.52 22.03 -33.15
CA ALA A 440 -27.71 21.29 -34.38
C ALA A 440 -29.13 21.55 -34.95
N PRO A 441 -29.28 21.82 -36.26
CA PRO A 441 -30.58 21.87 -36.90
C PRO A 441 -31.40 20.59 -36.65
N ALA A 442 -32.71 20.72 -36.49
CA ALA A 442 -33.60 19.62 -36.12
C ALA A 442 -33.54 18.39 -37.05
N MET A 443 -33.12 18.59 -38.31
CA MET A 443 -32.92 17.53 -39.30
C MET A 443 -31.75 16.59 -38.99
N PHE A 444 -30.79 17.00 -38.15
CA PHE A 444 -29.69 16.14 -37.73
C PHE A 444 -30.09 15.32 -36.51
N GLN A 445 -30.75 14.18 -36.75
CA GLN A 445 -31.05 13.18 -35.72
C GLN A 445 -30.15 11.95 -35.89
N PRO A 446 -29.70 11.32 -34.79
CA PRO A 446 -28.93 10.08 -34.88
C PRO A 446 -29.71 8.98 -35.61
N ASP A 447 -29.12 8.41 -36.64
CA ASP A 447 -29.72 7.36 -37.48
C ASP A 447 -28.91 6.04 -37.43
N GLY A 448 -27.74 6.05 -36.78
CA GLY A 448 -26.86 4.88 -36.67
C GLY A 448 -26.13 4.51 -37.96
N SER A 449 -26.14 5.37 -38.99
CA SER A 449 -25.48 5.11 -40.28
C SER A 449 -24.68 6.30 -40.78
N THR A 450 -25.28 7.50 -40.79
CA THR A 450 -24.65 8.74 -41.25
C THR A 450 -24.56 9.78 -40.14
N ILE A 451 -25.34 9.65 -39.07
CA ILE A 451 -25.34 10.55 -37.92
C ILE A 451 -25.29 9.71 -36.65
N PHE A 452 -24.27 9.95 -35.83
CA PHE A 452 -24.06 9.26 -34.57
C PHE A 452 -24.06 10.23 -33.40
N ALA A 453 -24.62 9.84 -32.25
CA ALA A 453 -24.57 10.66 -31.04
C ALA A 453 -23.53 10.12 -30.06
N PHE A 454 -22.79 11.04 -29.45
CA PHE A 454 -21.83 10.74 -28.40
C PHE A 454 -21.79 11.85 -27.34
N GLU A 455 -21.17 11.56 -26.20
CA GLU A 455 -20.99 12.53 -25.12
C GLU A 455 -19.50 12.67 -24.83
N VAL A 456 -19.02 13.91 -24.75
CA VAL A 456 -17.66 14.25 -24.30
C VAL A 456 -17.76 15.47 -23.40
N ASP A 457 -17.07 15.46 -22.26
CA ASP A 457 -17.03 16.57 -21.30
C ASP A 457 -18.43 17.04 -20.83
N GLY A 458 -19.42 16.12 -20.78
CA GLY A 458 -20.81 16.42 -20.38
C GLY A 458 -21.66 17.09 -21.47
N GLU A 459 -21.12 17.26 -22.68
CA GLU A 459 -21.83 17.80 -23.83
C GLU A 459 -22.29 16.69 -24.78
N SER A 460 -23.55 16.77 -25.22
CA SER A 460 -24.08 15.86 -26.25
C SER A 460 -23.69 16.37 -27.63
N LEU A 461 -22.98 15.54 -28.39
CA LEU A 461 -22.43 15.85 -29.71
C LEU A 461 -23.03 14.92 -30.76
N LEU A 462 -23.16 15.44 -31.98
CA LEU A 462 -23.50 14.69 -33.18
C LEU A 462 -22.27 14.59 -34.08
N ASP A 463 -21.99 13.40 -34.57
CA ASP A 463 -20.95 13.08 -35.54
C ASP A 463 -21.62 12.82 -36.89
N ILE A 464 -21.44 13.72 -37.85
CA ILE A 464 -22.15 13.74 -39.13
C ILE A 464 -21.23 13.28 -40.25
N ASN A 465 -21.72 12.31 -41.02
CA ASN A 465 -21.04 11.61 -42.09
C ASN A 465 -19.62 11.11 -41.72
N PRO A 466 -19.40 10.49 -40.55
CA PRO A 466 -18.12 9.87 -40.28
C PRO A 466 -17.90 8.68 -41.22
N PRO A 467 -16.65 8.35 -41.60
CA PRO A 467 -16.34 7.06 -42.19
C PRO A 467 -16.71 5.93 -41.24
N THR A 468 -17.45 4.95 -41.74
CA THR A 468 -17.93 3.81 -40.95
C THR A 468 -17.34 2.49 -41.42
N THR A 469 -17.31 1.49 -40.54
CA THR A 469 -16.95 0.11 -40.90
C THR A 469 -17.95 -0.89 -40.33
N VAL A 470 -18.12 -1.99 -41.06
CA VAL A 470 -18.84 -3.21 -40.63
C VAL A 470 -17.88 -4.39 -40.38
N ALA A 471 -16.58 -4.21 -40.63
CA ALA A 471 -15.59 -5.28 -40.49
C ALA A 471 -15.29 -5.62 -39.02
N GLN A 472 -15.05 -6.89 -38.71
CA GLN A 472 -14.66 -7.31 -37.36
C GLN A 472 -13.30 -6.73 -36.93
N THR A 473 -12.36 -6.64 -37.87
CA THR A 473 -11.05 -6.04 -37.67
C THR A 473 -10.88 -4.88 -38.64
N TYR A 474 -10.37 -3.75 -38.15
CA TYR A 474 -10.14 -2.55 -38.95
C TYR A 474 -9.03 -1.70 -38.35
N ASN A 475 -8.45 -0.81 -39.14
CA ASN A 475 -7.46 0.15 -38.65
C ASN A 475 -8.14 1.46 -38.28
N ALA A 476 -7.83 2.00 -37.10
CA ALA A 476 -8.31 3.30 -36.65
C ALA A 476 -7.30 3.97 -35.72
N GLN A 477 -7.50 5.27 -35.48
CA GLN A 477 -6.66 6.04 -34.56
C GLN A 477 -6.92 5.61 -33.11
N ASP A 478 -5.86 5.23 -32.42
CA ASP A 478 -5.91 4.92 -30.98
C ASP A 478 -6.33 6.17 -30.17
N GLY A 479 -7.16 5.98 -29.16
CA GLY A 479 -7.62 7.05 -28.26
C GLY A 479 -8.83 7.88 -28.72
N ASN A 480 -9.36 7.66 -29.93
CA ASN A 480 -10.63 8.28 -30.33
C ASN A 480 -11.83 7.65 -29.58
N TYR A 481 -12.95 8.37 -29.47
CA TYR A 481 -14.12 7.91 -28.70
C TYR A 481 -14.71 6.59 -29.22
N TRP A 482 -14.91 6.46 -30.53
CA TRP A 482 -15.58 5.31 -31.14
C TRP A 482 -14.75 4.02 -31.06
N THR A 483 -13.44 4.14 -31.29
CA THR A 483 -12.46 3.09 -31.10
C THR A 483 -12.36 2.69 -29.63
N ALA A 484 -12.34 3.65 -28.71
CA ALA A 484 -12.39 3.35 -27.28
C ALA A 484 -13.66 2.58 -26.91
N CYS A 485 -14.82 2.95 -27.48
CA CYS A 485 -16.07 2.22 -27.25
C CYS A 485 -16.00 0.78 -27.75
N ALA A 486 -15.49 0.55 -28.97
CA ALA A 486 -15.34 -0.79 -29.51
C ALA A 486 -14.39 -1.66 -28.68
N VAL A 487 -13.27 -1.10 -28.20
CA VAL A 487 -12.31 -1.81 -27.35
C VAL A 487 -12.92 -2.13 -25.99
N ILE A 488 -13.56 -1.18 -25.33
CA ILE A 488 -14.19 -1.41 -24.02
C ILE A 488 -15.33 -2.44 -24.14
N GLU A 489 -16.20 -2.32 -25.14
CA GLU A 489 -17.31 -3.26 -25.33
C GLU A 489 -16.82 -4.69 -25.61
N ARG A 490 -15.77 -4.87 -26.41
CA ARG A 490 -15.13 -6.18 -26.60
C ARG A 490 -14.67 -6.78 -25.27
N ASN A 491 -13.99 -6.00 -24.43
CA ASN A 491 -13.52 -6.49 -23.13
C ASN A 491 -14.70 -6.84 -22.20
N ILE A 492 -15.81 -6.09 -22.25
CA ILE A 492 -17.05 -6.42 -21.54
C ILE A 492 -17.64 -7.74 -22.05
N ALA A 493 -17.66 -7.95 -23.36
CA ALA A 493 -18.14 -9.19 -23.97
C ALA A 493 -17.27 -10.40 -23.57
N ASP A 494 -15.94 -10.26 -23.59
CA ASP A 494 -15.00 -11.28 -23.11
C ASP A 494 -15.19 -11.61 -21.62
N HIS A 495 -15.47 -10.59 -20.81
CA HIS A 495 -15.78 -10.76 -19.39
C HIS A 495 -17.07 -11.54 -19.18
N ARG A 496 -18.12 -11.20 -19.93
CA ARG A 496 -19.41 -11.90 -19.92
C ARG A 496 -19.29 -13.34 -20.44
N ALA A 497 -18.39 -13.62 -21.37
CA ALA A 497 -18.13 -14.97 -21.86
C ALA A 497 -17.58 -15.91 -20.76
N LEU A 498 -16.94 -15.37 -19.72
CA LEU A 498 -16.52 -16.12 -18.53
C LEU A 498 -17.66 -16.32 -17.51
N GLY A 499 -18.84 -15.72 -17.75
CA GLY A 499 -19.94 -15.66 -16.81
C GLY A 499 -19.75 -14.63 -15.70
N LEU A 500 -18.75 -13.75 -15.81
CA LEU A 500 -18.48 -12.71 -14.83
C LEU A 500 -19.35 -11.49 -15.13
N GLU A 501 -19.97 -10.92 -14.09
CA GLU A 501 -20.68 -9.66 -14.23
C GLU A 501 -19.69 -8.51 -14.42
N PHE A 502 -19.95 -7.65 -15.41
CA PHE A 502 -19.20 -6.42 -15.58
C PHE A 502 -19.74 -5.38 -14.61
N PHE A 503 -19.00 -5.11 -13.55
CA PHE A 503 -19.42 -4.21 -12.47
C PHE A 503 -19.26 -2.71 -12.78
N GLY A 504 -19.18 -2.34 -14.06
CA GLY A 504 -19.32 -0.96 -14.51
C GLY A 504 -20.70 -0.34 -14.22
N GLY A 505 -21.64 -1.05 -13.59
CA GLY A 505 -22.98 -0.53 -13.25
C GLY A 505 -23.18 -0.07 -11.80
N ALA A 506 -22.94 -0.94 -10.80
CA ALA A 506 -23.26 -0.62 -9.39
C ALA A 506 -22.13 0.16 -8.67
N VAL A 507 -20.88 -0.12 -9.04
CA VAL A 507 -19.67 0.45 -8.42
C VAL A 507 -18.95 1.38 -9.40
N GLY A 508 -18.88 0.99 -10.68
CA GLY A 508 -18.27 1.80 -11.73
C GLY A 508 -16.75 1.91 -11.59
N TYR A 509 -16.04 0.82 -11.28
CA TYR A 509 -14.58 0.84 -11.07
C TYR A 509 -13.84 -0.22 -11.90
N THR A 510 -12.62 0.09 -12.35
CA THR A 510 -11.71 -0.87 -13.01
C THR A 510 -10.23 -0.50 -12.75
N ASN A 511 -9.29 -1.40 -13.06
CA ASN A 511 -7.85 -1.12 -12.99
C ASN A 511 -7.15 -1.37 -14.34
N HIS A 512 -6.02 -0.67 -14.59
CA HIS A 512 -5.28 -0.72 -15.85
C HIS A 512 -3.84 -1.19 -15.63
N ALA A 513 -3.31 -1.95 -16.58
CA ALA A 513 -2.00 -2.61 -16.57
C ALA A 513 -0.82 -1.64 -16.66
N LYS A 514 -0.94 -0.57 -17.46
CA LYS A 514 0.15 0.39 -17.70
C LYS A 514 -0.11 1.76 -17.09
N ASN A 515 -1.08 1.87 -16.18
CA ASN A 515 -1.50 3.13 -15.56
C ASN A 515 -1.86 4.23 -16.58
N TYR A 516 -2.17 3.88 -17.83
CA TYR A 516 -2.62 4.85 -18.83
C TYR A 516 -4.09 5.19 -18.59
N TYR A 517 -4.42 6.47 -18.65
CA TYR A 517 -5.80 6.94 -18.53
C TYR A 517 -6.54 6.99 -19.88
N GLY A 518 -5.92 6.52 -20.97
CA GLY A 518 -6.55 6.42 -22.29
C GLY A 518 -6.80 7.75 -23.03
N GLY A 519 -6.82 8.89 -22.34
CA GLY A 519 -7.18 10.18 -22.94
C GLY A 519 -8.67 10.46 -22.99
N LYS A 520 -9.04 11.63 -23.51
CA LYS A 520 -10.43 12.12 -23.47
C LYS A 520 -11.44 11.16 -24.10
N GLY A 521 -11.10 10.53 -25.23
CA GLY A 521 -11.98 9.55 -25.90
C GLY A 521 -12.25 8.32 -25.03
N TYR A 522 -11.21 7.76 -24.40
CA TYR A 522 -11.37 6.64 -23.46
C TYR A 522 -12.10 7.04 -22.19
N LEU A 523 -11.84 8.21 -21.60
CA LEU A 523 -12.56 8.67 -20.40
C LEU A 523 -14.06 8.84 -20.67
N ALA A 524 -14.41 9.42 -21.81
CA ALA A 524 -15.79 9.54 -22.26
C ALA A 524 -16.44 8.17 -22.54
N ALA A 525 -15.73 7.27 -23.21
CA ALA A 525 -16.21 5.91 -23.46
C ALA A 525 -16.41 5.12 -22.15
N MET A 526 -15.48 5.22 -21.20
CA MET A 526 -15.59 4.60 -19.87
C MET A 526 -16.86 5.05 -19.15
N ARG A 527 -17.17 6.35 -19.16
CA ARG A 527 -18.43 6.88 -18.61
C ARG A 527 -19.66 6.35 -19.31
N ARG A 528 -19.64 6.22 -20.63
CA ARG A 528 -20.74 5.60 -21.39
C ARG A 528 -21.05 4.19 -20.89
N PHE A 529 -20.02 3.42 -20.54
CA PHE A 529 -20.17 2.07 -19.99
C PHE A 529 -20.36 2.04 -18.46
N GLY A 530 -20.59 3.19 -17.83
CA GLY A 530 -20.94 3.34 -16.41
C GLY A 530 -19.75 3.37 -15.44
N LEU A 531 -18.51 3.37 -15.94
CA LEU A 531 -17.34 3.56 -15.09
C LEU A 531 -17.30 5.00 -14.54
N ARG A 532 -16.96 5.11 -13.26
CA ARG A 532 -16.85 6.31 -12.44
C ARG A 532 -15.45 6.49 -11.85
N GLY A 533 -14.64 5.44 -11.82
CA GLY A 533 -13.28 5.52 -11.29
C GLY A 533 -12.36 4.45 -11.86
N PHE A 534 -11.06 4.70 -11.80
CA PHE A 534 -10.07 3.66 -12.07
C PHE A 534 -8.77 3.89 -11.30
N ARG A 535 -8.02 2.80 -11.16
CA ARG A 535 -6.72 2.74 -10.49
C ARG A 535 -5.66 3.55 -11.22
N VAL A 536 -4.88 4.32 -10.48
CA VAL A 536 -3.65 4.96 -10.99
C VAL A 536 -2.48 4.80 -10.03
N GLU A 537 -1.37 4.25 -10.50
CA GLU A 537 -0.16 4.13 -9.68
C GLU A 537 0.53 5.49 -9.51
N TYR A 538 0.88 5.85 -8.27
CA TYR A 538 1.55 7.10 -7.93
C TYR A 538 3.06 7.10 -8.28
N ASN A 539 3.50 6.20 -9.15
CA ASN A 539 4.89 6.08 -9.55
C ASN A 539 4.97 5.66 -11.00
N GLU A 540 5.55 6.52 -11.84
CA GLU A 540 6.49 6.15 -12.89
C GLU A 540 6.78 7.39 -13.76
N ARG A 541 7.97 7.43 -14.32
CA ARG A 541 8.48 8.43 -15.28
C ARG A 541 7.70 8.43 -16.62
N THR A 542 6.52 7.85 -16.68
CA THR A 542 5.74 7.58 -17.89
C THR A 542 4.39 8.28 -17.78
N HIS A 543 4.36 9.54 -18.22
CA HIS A 543 3.23 10.18 -18.92
C HIS A 543 1.78 9.81 -18.53
N SER A 544 1.34 9.86 -17.26
CA SER A 544 -0.06 9.44 -16.99
C SER A 544 -0.85 10.12 -15.88
N PHE A 545 -0.32 11.08 -15.13
CA PHE A 545 -1.14 11.80 -14.15
C PHE A 545 -1.64 13.14 -14.72
N PRO A 546 -2.95 13.42 -14.72
CA PRO A 546 -3.43 14.79 -14.83
C PRO A 546 -2.81 15.62 -13.68
N PRO A 547 -2.34 16.85 -13.94
CA PRO A 547 -1.79 17.70 -12.89
C PRO A 547 -2.88 18.03 -11.85
N GLY A 548 -2.56 17.95 -10.57
CA GLY A 548 -3.49 18.25 -9.48
C GLY A 548 -3.16 17.53 -8.18
N ASP A 549 -3.97 17.77 -7.16
CA ASP A 549 -3.88 17.06 -5.89
C ASP A 549 -4.40 15.62 -6.06
N PRO A 550 -3.56 14.58 -5.90
CA PRO A 550 -3.96 13.18 -6.07
C PRO A 550 -5.08 12.75 -5.11
N ARG A 551 -5.27 13.48 -4.01
CA ARG A 551 -6.35 13.24 -3.04
C ARG A 551 -7.74 13.60 -3.56
N ARG A 552 -7.81 14.43 -4.61
CA ARG A 552 -9.03 15.05 -5.15
C ARG A 552 -9.17 14.86 -6.66
N LEU A 553 -8.37 13.95 -7.22
CA LEU A 553 -8.19 13.89 -8.65
C LEU A 553 -9.41 13.28 -9.35
N THR A 554 -10.15 14.14 -10.05
CA THR A 554 -11.27 13.77 -10.91
C THR A 554 -11.10 14.48 -12.24
N ARG A 555 -11.27 13.76 -13.36
CA ARG A 555 -11.20 14.33 -14.71
C ARG A 555 -12.30 13.75 -15.58
N GLU A 556 -13.01 14.61 -16.30
CA GLU A 556 -14.18 14.25 -17.10
C GLU A 556 -15.25 13.46 -16.34
N GLY A 557 -15.38 13.62 -15.02
CA GLY A 557 -16.34 12.85 -14.20
C GLY A 557 -15.85 11.46 -13.78
N ILE A 558 -14.58 11.13 -14.05
CA ILE A 558 -13.92 9.91 -13.59
C ILE A 558 -12.98 10.23 -12.42
N GLN A 559 -13.14 9.51 -11.31
CA GLN A 559 -12.24 9.55 -10.17
C GLN A 559 -10.97 8.73 -10.43
N PHE A 560 -9.83 9.32 -10.13
CA PHE A 560 -8.53 8.66 -10.21
C PHE A 560 -8.19 8.19 -8.81
N VAL A 561 -8.23 6.88 -8.59
CA VAL A 561 -7.95 6.29 -7.28
C VAL A 561 -6.48 5.91 -7.23
N PRO A 562 -5.67 6.61 -6.42
CA PRO A 562 -4.25 6.34 -6.33
C PRO A 562 -4.03 4.97 -5.70
N THR A 563 -2.98 4.29 -6.14
CA THR A 563 -2.62 2.97 -5.66
C THR A 563 -1.13 2.87 -5.41
N ILE A 564 -0.78 1.95 -4.53
CA ILE A 564 0.59 1.55 -4.28
C ILE A 564 0.80 0.06 -4.54
N LYS A 565 1.86 -0.24 -5.28
CA LYS A 565 2.30 -1.61 -5.55
C LYS A 565 2.84 -2.28 -4.31
N LEU A 566 2.45 -3.52 -4.03
CA LEU A 566 2.96 -4.37 -2.95
C LEU A 566 3.70 -5.64 -3.44
N ASP A 567 3.99 -5.74 -4.74
CA ASP A 567 4.57 -6.95 -5.35
C ASP A 567 6.02 -7.26 -4.97
N LEU A 568 6.33 -8.56 -4.89
CA LEU A 568 7.68 -9.06 -4.61
C LEU A 568 8.49 -9.52 -5.83
N CYS A 569 7.89 -9.82 -7.00
CA CYS A 569 8.63 -10.58 -8.02
C CYS A 569 8.28 -10.32 -9.48
N PHE A 570 8.48 -9.09 -9.96
CA PHE A 570 8.51 -8.87 -11.42
C PHE A 570 9.73 -9.55 -12.07
N ASN A 571 9.49 -10.63 -12.81
CA ASN A 571 10.42 -11.29 -13.73
C ASN A 571 11.77 -11.72 -13.11
N ILE A 572 11.75 -12.68 -12.17
CA ILE A 572 12.94 -13.32 -11.55
C ILE A 572 13.47 -12.55 -10.29
N GLY A 573 12.58 -11.96 -9.49
CA GLY A 573 12.93 -11.24 -8.26
C GLY A 573 13.12 -12.15 -7.05
N GLY A 574 14.20 -11.96 -6.29
CA GLY A 574 14.42 -12.57 -4.97
C GLY A 574 14.33 -11.53 -3.83
N LEU A 575 14.10 -11.98 -2.59
CA LEU A 575 14.15 -11.12 -1.39
C LEU A 575 15.58 -10.63 -1.06
N TYR A 576 16.60 -11.13 -1.77
CA TYR A 576 18.03 -10.91 -1.54
C TYR A 576 18.80 -10.57 -2.83
N HIS A 577 19.90 -9.83 -2.66
CA HIS A 577 20.85 -9.45 -3.72
C HIS A 577 22.18 -10.23 -3.56
N SER A 578 22.68 -10.85 -4.64
CA SER A 578 23.92 -11.66 -4.66
C SER A 578 25.20 -10.84 -4.44
N GLY A 579 25.25 -9.60 -4.94
CA GLY A 579 26.39 -8.68 -4.72
C GLY A 579 26.37 -7.92 -3.39
N ALA A 580 25.47 -8.27 -2.46
CA ALA A 580 25.54 -7.74 -1.10
C ALA A 580 26.71 -8.42 -0.39
N VAL A 581 27.90 -7.82 -0.45
CA VAL A 581 29.13 -8.33 0.17
C VAL A 581 28.86 -8.65 1.64
N TYR A 582 28.80 -9.95 1.95
CA TYR A 582 29.03 -10.61 3.25
C TYR A 582 28.61 -9.87 4.53
N SER A 583 27.47 -9.18 4.52
CA SER A 583 26.95 -8.49 5.70
C SER A 583 25.45 -8.77 5.85
N ASP A 584 24.97 -8.76 7.09
CA ASP A 584 23.61 -9.10 7.54
C ASP A 584 22.48 -8.16 7.04
N THR A 585 22.68 -7.57 5.87
CA THR A 585 22.14 -6.27 5.51
C THR A 585 21.28 -6.27 4.24
N GLY A 586 21.04 -7.42 3.60
CA GLY A 586 20.24 -7.50 2.38
C GLY A 586 18.72 -7.46 2.62
N PHE A 587 18.05 -6.37 2.26
CA PHE A 587 16.67 -6.39 1.75
C PHE A 587 16.66 -5.55 0.46
N GLY A 588 16.21 -6.16 -0.63
CA GLY A 588 16.01 -5.50 -1.91
C GLY A 588 15.40 -6.49 -2.89
N MET A 589 14.30 -6.11 -3.54
CA MET A 589 13.75 -6.85 -4.68
C MET A 589 14.69 -6.65 -5.86
N HIS A 590 15.64 -7.56 -6.03
CA HIS A 590 16.50 -7.53 -7.20
C HIS A 590 16.18 -8.71 -8.09
N LYS A 591 16.24 -8.44 -9.40
CA LYS A 591 16.38 -9.46 -10.42
C LYS A 591 17.58 -10.30 -10.00
N LEU A 592 17.39 -11.60 -9.74
CA LEU A 592 18.53 -12.52 -9.70
C LEU A 592 19.16 -12.40 -11.08
N GLU A 593 20.33 -11.77 -11.18
CA GLU A 593 20.99 -11.57 -12.46
C GLU A 593 21.44 -12.93 -12.99
N SER A 594 20.59 -13.52 -13.84
CA SER A 594 20.88 -14.69 -14.68
C SER A 594 21.23 -16.00 -13.95
N GLY A 595 20.89 -17.13 -14.57
CA GLY A 595 21.09 -18.48 -14.03
C GLY A 595 22.56 -18.90 -13.83
N THR A 596 23.53 -18.01 -14.05
CA THR A 596 24.97 -18.25 -13.89
C THR A 596 25.49 -17.91 -12.49
N GLU A 597 24.95 -16.92 -11.78
CA GLU A 597 25.41 -16.59 -10.41
C GLU A 597 24.84 -17.54 -9.34
N LEU A 598 23.62 -18.05 -9.53
CA LEU A 598 23.05 -19.11 -8.70
C LEU A 598 23.83 -20.43 -8.80
N ARG A 599 24.66 -20.60 -9.84
CA ARG A 599 25.49 -21.78 -10.09
C ARG A 599 26.96 -21.60 -9.68
N GLY A 600 27.35 -20.40 -9.23
CA GLY A 600 28.73 -20.12 -8.82
C GLY A 600 29.04 -20.70 -7.43
N ALA A 601 30.23 -21.27 -7.27
CA ALA A 601 30.74 -21.86 -6.03
C ALA A 601 30.93 -20.88 -4.84
N ASN A 602 30.57 -19.60 -5.00
CA ASN A 602 30.77 -18.53 -4.02
C ASN A 602 29.49 -18.06 -3.33
N ASN A 603 28.37 -18.78 -3.52
CA ASN A 603 27.10 -18.41 -2.90
C ASN A 603 26.98 -19.15 -1.55
N GLU A 604 27.41 -18.53 -0.44
CA GLU A 604 27.27 -19.08 0.92
C GLU A 604 25.82 -19.51 1.23
N TRP A 605 24.88 -18.82 0.59
CA TRP A 605 23.48 -19.14 0.62
C TRP A 605 23.18 -20.54 0.08
N MET A 606 23.91 -21.07 -0.90
CA MET A 606 23.77 -22.44 -1.43
C MET A 606 24.59 -23.48 -0.66
N SER A 607 25.62 -23.08 0.09
CA SER A 607 26.52 -23.98 0.80
C SER A 607 26.21 -24.18 2.29
N ASP A 608 25.45 -23.30 2.94
CA ASP A 608 24.91 -23.50 4.30
C ASP A 608 23.37 -23.28 4.36
N PRO A 609 22.59 -24.31 3.96
CA PRO A 609 21.14 -24.20 3.88
C PRO A 609 20.41 -24.25 5.24
N SER A 610 21.05 -24.67 6.34
CA SER A 610 20.36 -24.97 7.60
C SER A 610 20.42 -23.85 8.66
N GLY A 611 21.46 -23.02 8.65
CA GLY A 611 21.60 -21.89 9.60
C GLY A 611 21.29 -20.53 8.97
N TRP A 612 21.98 -20.20 7.88
CA TRP A 612 21.96 -18.84 7.31
C TRP A 612 20.66 -18.48 6.57
N ARG A 613 19.99 -19.46 5.96
CA ARG A 613 18.75 -19.25 5.20
C ARG A 613 17.53 -18.97 6.07
N ALA A 614 17.31 -19.75 7.13
CA ALA A 614 16.16 -19.54 8.02
C ALA A 614 16.20 -18.17 8.68
N GLU A 615 17.32 -17.85 9.31
CA GLU A 615 17.45 -16.67 10.14
C GLU A 615 17.30 -15.39 9.32
N LYS A 616 18.03 -15.29 8.21
CA LYS A 616 17.94 -14.12 7.35
C LYS A 616 16.55 -14.03 6.71
N GLY A 617 16.01 -15.13 6.17
CA GLY A 617 14.70 -15.16 5.52
C GLY A 617 13.59 -14.60 6.41
N VAL A 618 13.59 -14.95 7.70
CA VAL A 618 12.68 -14.41 8.71
C VAL A 618 12.81 -12.89 8.84
N VAL A 619 14.03 -12.37 8.91
CA VAL A 619 14.30 -10.92 8.98
C VAL A 619 13.79 -10.20 7.71
N ALA A 620 14.05 -10.76 6.52
CA ALA A 620 13.56 -10.16 5.27
C ALA A 620 12.03 -10.15 5.17
N ILE A 621 11.36 -11.23 5.59
CA ILE A 621 9.90 -11.29 5.65
C ILE A 621 9.37 -10.26 6.64
N ARG A 622 9.95 -10.15 7.84
CA ARG A 622 9.58 -9.14 8.85
C ARG A 622 9.71 -7.72 8.30
N ARG A 623 10.81 -7.41 7.60
CA ARG A 623 11.03 -6.11 6.92
C ARG A 623 10.00 -5.84 5.84
N TYR A 624 9.76 -6.83 4.98
CA TYR A 624 8.77 -6.73 3.92
C TYR A 624 7.36 -6.47 4.46
N LEU A 625 6.87 -7.30 5.38
CA LEU A 625 5.53 -7.18 5.93
C LEU A 625 5.34 -5.83 6.65
N SER A 626 6.36 -5.38 7.39
CA SER A 626 6.35 -4.06 8.05
C SER A 626 6.25 -2.91 7.04
N ALA A 627 7.02 -2.98 5.94
CA ALA A 627 6.98 -1.98 4.89
C ALA A 627 5.64 -1.99 4.15
N ALA A 628 5.13 -3.17 3.77
CA ALA A 628 3.87 -3.34 3.07
C ALA A 628 2.69 -2.80 3.87
N VAL A 629 2.62 -3.11 5.18
CA VAL A 629 1.60 -2.56 6.09
C VAL A 629 1.67 -1.04 6.14
N ASP A 630 2.86 -0.47 6.37
CA ASP A 630 3.01 0.97 6.48
C ASP A 630 2.66 1.71 5.18
N MET A 631 3.08 1.16 4.02
CA MET A 631 2.79 1.71 2.70
C MET A 631 1.29 1.72 2.41
N TRP A 632 0.62 0.61 2.69
CA TRP A 632 -0.81 0.47 2.52
C TRP A 632 -1.59 1.42 3.43
N LEU A 633 -1.24 1.52 4.71
CA LEU A 633 -1.85 2.47 5.63
C LEU A 633 -1.63 3.91 5.16
N TRP A 634 -0.42 4.22 4.70
CA TRP A 634 -0.11 5.55 4.19
C TRP A 634 -0.98 5.90 2.99
N GLU A 635 -1.08 5.02 2.01
CA GLU A 635 -1.89 5.21 0.80
C GLU A 635 -3.39 5.40 1.16
N ALA A 636 -3.91 4.56 2.06
CA ALA A 636 -5.30 4.66 2.50
C ALA A 636 -5.59 5.94 3.31
N LEU A 637 -4.69 6.35 4.21
CA LEU A 637 -4.92 7.46 5.14
C LEU A 637 -4.61 8.83 4.52
N VAL A 638 -3.54 8.94 3.74
CA VAL A 638 -3.06 10.20 3.16
C VAL A 638 -3.74 10.46 1.82
N TYR A 639 -3.78 9.46 0.96
CA TYR A 639 -4.29 9.60 -0.39
C TYR A 639 -5.70 9.08 -0.60
N ARG A 640 -6.28 8.37 0.37
CA ARG A 640 -7.58 7.69 0.22
C ARG A 640 -7.53 6.76 -1.00
N GLY A 641 -6.42 6.03 -1.12
CA GLY A 641 -6.10 5.13 -2.22
C GLY A 641 -6.23 3.65 -1.85
N THR A 642 -5.73 2.80 -2.74
CA THR A 642 -5.72 1.34 -2.59
C THR A 642 -4.31 0.78 -2.57
N ALA A 643 -4.14 -0.51 -2.26
CA ALA A 643 -2.92 -1.23 -2.58
C ALA A 643 -3.18 -2.30 -3.62
N TYR A 644 -2.18 -2.58 -4.46
CA TYR A 644 -2.30 -3.61 -5.49
C TYR A 644 -1.17 -4.65 -5.46
N ALA A 645 -1.49 -5.86 -5.91
CA ALA A 645 -0.50 -6.91 -6.15
C ALA A 645 -0.83 -7.81 -7.36
N HIS A 646 0.12 -8.62 -7.80
CA HIS A 646 0.02 -9.63 -8.83
C HIS A 646 -0.09 -11.00 -8.17
N PRO A 647 -1.28 -11.62 -8.12
CA PRO A 647 -1.44 -12.91 -7.43
C PRO A 647 -0.77 -14.07 -8.17
N ALA A 648 -0.66 -14.01 -9.49
CA ALA A 648 0.10 -14.97 -10.29
C ALA A 648 1.57 -15.08 -9.82
N GLU A 649 2.17 -13.95 -9.50
CA GLU A 649 3.54 -13.86 -8.98
C GLU A 649 3.70 -14.57 -7.62
N ALA A 650 2.67 -14.55 -6.77
CA ALA A 650 2.64 -15.26 -5.50
C ALA A 650 2.49 -16.77 -5.66
N THR A 651 1.69 -17.20 -6.65
CA THR A 651 1.41 -18.63 -6.87
C THR A 651 2.54 -19.34 -7.61
N TRP A 652 3.38 -18.61 -8.35
CA TRP A 652 4.57 -19.18 -9.01
C TRP A 652 5.64 -19.67 -8.03
N VAL A 653 5.64 -19.17 -6.80
CA VAL A 653 6.67 -19.45 -5.79
C VAL A 653 6.17 -20.28 -4.59
N ALA A 654 4.84 -20.38 -4.38
CA ALA A 654 4.24 -21.06 -3.21
C ALA A 654 3.90 -22.54 -3.49
N SER A 655 4.17 -23.48 -2.57
CA SER A 655 3.70 -24.89 -2.66
C SER A 655 2.16 -25.01 -2.54
N ALA A 656 1.61 -26.17 -2.92
CA ALA A 656 0.21 -26.52 -2.67
C ALA A 656 -0.16 -26.53 -1.17
N THR A 657 0.81 -26.74 -0.27
CA THR A 657 0.64 -26.75 1.19
C THR A 657 0.87 -25.39 1.87
N ALA A 658 1.28 -24.36 1.13
CA ALA A 658 1.63 -23.04 1.69
C ALA A 658 0.44 -22.27 2.30
N LEU A 659 -0.77 -22.79 2.08
CA LEU A 659 -2.00 -22.19 2.57
C LEU A 659 -2.43 -22.74 3.93
N GLU A 660 -1.82 -23.82 4.42
CA GLU A 660 -2.31 -24.58 5.59
C GLU A 660 -1.94 -23.97 6.95
N GLU A 661 -0.81 -23.25 7.09
CA GLU A 661 -0.40 -22.64 8.38
C GLU A 661 0.21 -21.23 8.19
N PRO A 662 0.17 -20.33 9.20
CA PRO A 662 0.91 -19.06 9.18
C PRO A 662 2.42 -19.31 9.27
N PHE A 663 3.22 -18.38 8.74
CA PHE A 663 4.68 -18.45 8.91
C PHE A 663 5.11 -18.41 10.39
N SER A 664 5.69 -19.52 10.89
CA SER A 664 6.03 -19.72 12.32
C SER A 664 7.53 -19.65 12.65
N GLY A 665 8.35 -19.05 11.79
CA GLY A 665 9.78 -18.80 12.06
C GLY A 665 10.70 -20.03 11.95
N VAL A 666 10.24 -21.25 12.25
CA VAL A 666 11.04 -22.49 12.10
C VAL A 666 11.12 -22.95 10.64
N ALA A 667 10.19 -22.51 9.79
CA ALA A 667 10.11 -22.86 8.37
C ALA A 667 10.86 -21.89 7.43
N GLY A 668 11.58 -20.89 7.97
CA GLY A 668 12.35 -19.92 7.17
C GLY A 668 13.41 -20.57 6.27
N ASN A 669 13.78 -21.83 6.52
CA ASN A 669 14.76 -22.60 5.75
C ASN A 669 14.32 -22.90 4.30
N GLN A 670 13.05 -22.68 3.94
CA GLN A 670 12.44 -23.30 2.77
C GLN A 670 12.03 -22.33 1.66
N VAL A 671 12.34 -21.04 1.79
CA VAL A 671 11.90 -20.04 0.79
C VAL A 671 12.59 -20.28 -0.58
N TRP A 672 13.70 -21.04 -0.65
CA TRP A 672 14.50 -21.14 -1.89
C TRP A 672 15.27 -22.46 -2.14
N ALA A 673 14.95 -23.54 -1.41
CA ALA A 673 15.66 -24.83 -1.56
C ALA A 673 14.97 -25.78 -2.56
N GLY A 674 15.60 -25.95 -3.73
CA GLY A 674 15.30 -26.96 -4.75
C GLY A 674 14.77 -28.30 -4.21
N ALA A 675 13.56 -28.68 -4.65
CA ALA A 675 12.88 -29.97 -4.49
C ALA A 675 12.01 -30.17 -3.23
N SER A 676 10.71 -30.43 -3.48
CA SER A 676 9.67 -30.99 -2.60
C SER A 676 9.26 -30.29 -1.28
N GLU A 677 10.09 -29.45 -0.66
CA GLU A 677 9.82 -28.91 0.70
C GLU A 677 9.55 -27.39 0.75
N PHE A 678 9.23 -26.76 -0.38
CA PHE A 678 9.05 -25.30 -0.58
C PHE A 678 7.83 -24.66 0.12
N SER A 679 7.53 -25.05 1.35
CA SER A 679 6.16 -25.42 1.67
C SER A 679 5.25 -24.40 2.36
N ARG A 680 5.69 -23.18 2.74
CA ARG A 680 4.92 -22.40 3.76
C ARG A 680 4.79 -20.88 3.61
N PHE A 681 5.36 -20.23 2.60
CA PHE A 681 5.26 -18.77 2.45
C PHE A 681 4.51 -18.37 1.18
N HIS A 682 3.31 -17.81 1.35
CA HIS A 682 2.53 -17.20 0.28
C HIS A 682 2.39 -15.70 0.57
N PHE A 683 3.19 -14.86 -0.08
CA PHE A 683 3.40 -13.48 0.36
C PHE A 683 2.12 -12.64 0.46
N ILE A 684 1.16 -12.85 -0.45
CA ILE A 684 -0.13 -12.14 -0.39
C ILE A 684 -0.95 -12.59 0.82
N LYS A 685 -0.95 -13.89 1.15
CA LYS A 685 -1.66 -14.39 2.33
C LYS A 685 -1.07 -13.77 3.59
N GLU A 686 0.25 -13.74 3.68
CA GLU A 686 0.97 -13.17 4.82
C GLU A 686 0.74 -11.66 4.95
N ILE A 687 0.68 -10.92 3.84
CA ILE A 687 0.27 -9.51 3.86
C ILE A 687 -1.15 -9.36 4.43
N PHE A 688 -2.13 -10.11 3.91
CA PHE A 688 -3.52 -9.99 4.37
C PHE A 688 -3.65 -10.29 5.87
N VAL A 689 -2.94 -11.31 6.37
CA VAL A 689 -2.89 -11.63 7.80
C VAL A 689 -2.24 -10.51 8.61
N ALA A 690 -1.11 -9.95 8.15
CA ALA A 690 -0.44 -8.83 8.80
C ALA A 690 -1.32 -7.56 8.83
N MET A 691 -2.00 -7.25 7.73
CA MET A 691 -2.94 -6.14 7.61
C MET A 691 -4.16 -6.33 8.53
N ASP A 692 -4.70 -7.55 8.62
CA ASP A 692 -5.86 -7.84 9.45
C ASP A 692 -5.57 -7.67 10.95
N ALA A 693 -4.37 -8.01 11.40
CA ALA A 693 -3.95 -7.71 12.76
C ALA A 693 -3.97 -6.19 13.04
N VAL A 694 -3.60 -5.36 12.06
CA VAL A 694 -3.70 -3.90 12.19
C VAL A 694 -5.16 -3.43 12.21
N VAL A 695 -6.03 -3.99 11.36
CA VAL A 695 -7.47 -3.67 11.35
C VAL A 695 -8.12 -4.03 12.69
N GLN A 696 -7.77 -5.19 13.26
CA GLN A 696 -8.26 -5.60 14.58
C GLN A 696 -7.74 -4.66 15.69
N LEU A 697 -6.45 -4.28 15.64
CA LEU A 697 -5.86 -3.36 16.60
C LEU A 697 -6.55 -1.98 16.60
N LEU A 698 -6.86 -1.47 15.41
CA LEU A 698 -7.31 -0.09 15.16
C LEU A 698 -8.73 -0.05 14.59
N SER A 699 -9.58 -0.97 15.04
CA SER A 699 -10.92 -1.17 14.49
C SER A 699 -11.84 0.04 14.64
N ASP A 700 -11.58 0.96 15.56
CA ASP A 700 -12.33 2.22 15.68
C ASP A 700 -12.06 3.19 14.51
N TYR A 701 -10.91 3.05 13.84
CA TYR A 701 -10.43 3.97 12.78
C TYR A 701 -10.41 3.32 11.41
N LEU A 702 -10.15 2.02 11.35
CA LEU A 702 -9.93 1.27 10.13
C LEU A 702 -10.99 0.19 9.98
N LYS A 703 -11.40 -0.09 8.75
CA LYS A 703 -12.21 -1.28 8.42
C LYS A 703 -11.72 -1.88 7.12
N TRP A 704 -11.81 -3.20 7.02
CA TRP A 704 -11.92 -3.81 5.72
C TRP A 704 -13.15 -3.28 5.00
N GLY A 705 -13.02 -2.97 3.72
CA GLY A 705 -14.08 -2.32 2.97
C GLY A 705 -14.10 -2.68 1.50
N LYS A 706 -14.93 -1.92 0.79
CA LYS A 706 -15.19 -2.08 -0.63
C LYS A 706 -14.78 -0.84 -1.40
N ILE A 707 -14.58 -0.98 -2.70
CA ILE A 707 -14.10 0.12 -3.54
C ILE A 707 -15.15 1.25 -3.69
N ASP A 708 -16.45 0.93 -3.64
CA ASP A 708 -17.53 1.92 -3.62
C ASP A 708 -17.52 2.79 -2.35
N GLU A 709 -17.25 2.18 -1.20
CA GLU A 709 -17.06 2.90 0.07
C GLU A 709 -15.87 3.85 0.02
N LEU A 710 -14.76 3.42 -0.59
CA LEU A 710 -13.57 4.25 -0.78
C LEU A 710 -13.87 5.42 -1.73
N MET A 711 -14.52 5.16 -2.86
CA MET A 711 -14.91 6.20 -3.82
C MET A 711 -15.90 7.21 -3.19
N ALA A 712 -16.85 6.76 -2.38
CA ALA A 712 -17.75 7.63 -1.65
C ALA A 712 -17.02 8.49 -0.60
N MET A 713 -16.05 7.92 0.13
CA MET A 713 -15.21 8.67 1.06
C MET A 713 -14.43 9.77 0.34
N ARG A 714 -13.86 9.47 -0.85
CA ARG A 714 -13.13 10.46 -1.65
C ARG A 714 -14.00 11.65 -2.05
N GLU A 715 -15.28 11.42 -2.37
CA GLU A 715 -16.25 12.48 -2.69
C GLU A 715 -16.57 13.38 -1.48
N VAL A 716 -16.62 12.82 -0.26
CA VAL A 716 -16.96 13.57 0.96
C VAL A 716 -15.78 14.38 1.53
N VAL A 717 -14.56 13.86 1.41
CA VAL A 717 -13.32 14.49 1.94
C VAL A 717 -12.64 15.37 0.85
N ALA A 718 -13.36 15.69 -0.23
CA ALA A 718 -12.84 16.37 -1.42
C ALA A 718 -12.42 17.82 -1.19
#